data_AF-A0A2E4F995-F1
#
_entry.id   AF-A0A2E4F995-F1
#
_cell.length_a   1.000
_cell.length_b   1.000
_cell.length_c   1.000
_cell.angle_alpha   90.00
_cell.angle_beta   90.00
_cell.angle_gamma   90.00
#
_symmetry.space_group_name_H-M   'P 1'
#
loop_
_entity.id
_entity.type
_entity.pdbx_description
1 polymer ?
#
loop_
_entity_poly.entity_id
_entity_poly.type
_entity_poly.pdbx_seq_one_letter_code
_entity_poly.pdbx_strand_id
1 'polypeptide(L)'
;MERFESVDELLAFGDKGVVPVQVKFVLPRFDEQSPGRAHLLDPNFYQLHDEWYWFHLLNGQEIEGVDEAPVEDLSFDTIEAVYARYSGVPRAELPLDLKWISDGSRLYSPRFYELGLWDIPRQLGLGSILHYPANPNRVAPGDLWLFELEYSDASSSAPLSPAMVHRFFTRLEATLPESLRPELRWLLRSQEQRAVAETMAAQGDPLGSRVLTYADLVVTGEVQVYNPGIAAGYVRRFEAGALTTASLRSNHVVLLEEVPDYLPPVAAILTAVPQTPLAHLNLLAASRGTPNAHVAGLMEIEGPEDWQTWKTPTLVRAQDQDVVLQPLAKEDFETYQELKGVGAYTIPVAELEGAPALIDLREGSLTDYSSLVPLTGGKAAGMMALHAAPDIPTPHAPMAVTVRPYVEHLAPLLSWIDALLSDPDFEGDGRVRFLVLEGPEDFLTENANDEESAAWMVDWLTNDASAPLADAVSLGGLKRVVRDQPLDPGFEADLKAFVGEQYAALSPAQGLRFRSSSTAEDAPGFNGAGLYDSNTGYRDPSIQEEALKGRTLGWALLKTWASYWGYEAFEERRLAGMNHHEGRMAVLIHPRFDDALEDANGVIAFRLAREEAGDRRTLIVNTQKGSLSVTNPDPNQPALPEIVAVSAQGDDPLKLDRVQPSSEVSEGARLLSDDELVWLFERVDDLAYDWLDSQNAALPAERARSTVQLDLEFKVMGEGWPAGLPDDQSAGLVLKQVRTLDRAPPSAEAVAALPVPADILEQAHVIRERHCVGELLEIRVVEVTTDPAVTWCLPYDALPFDARFVLSFPSGLSAANLEPGAVIELTHRDVLASHPSATDEGAWDLVLVPLNPETTASGVERLEIDTSGAWNLQHAGGQESGSMTCEHIELLLSPEAFLETLIDAPVPEP
;
A
#
# COMPACT_ATOMS: atom_id res chain seq x y z
N MET A 1 -23.65 -17.76 29.12
CA MET A 1 -23.96 -19.18 29.46
C MET A 1 -22.78 -19.77 30.23
N GLU A 2 -22.99 -20.73 31.14
CA GLU A 2 -21.91 -21.21 32.04
C GLU A 2 -21.22 -22.50 31.58
N ARG A 3 -21.95 -23.40 30.88
CA ARG A 3 -21.42 -24.66 30.36
C ARG A 3 -22.31 -25.20 29.24
N PHE A 4 -21.75 -26.11 28.43
CA PHE A 4 -22.45 -26.90 27.44
C PHE A 4 -22.66 -28.34 27.92
N GLU A 5 -23.85 -28.91 27.67
CA GLU A 5 -24.19 -30.30 27.97
C GLU A 5 -23.92 -31.24 26.78
N SER A 6 -23.88 -30.73 25.56
CA SER A 6 -23.56 -31.52 24.35
C SER A 6 -22.80 -30.74 23.29
N VAL A 7 -22.19 -31.46 22.33
CA VAL A 7 -21.50 -30.87 21.17
C VAL A 7 -22.48 -30.11 20.28
N ASP A 8 -23.67 -30.67 20.06
CA ASP A 8 -24.71 -30.05 19.23
C ASP A 8 -25.17 -28.70 19.81
N GLU A 9 -25.22 -28.59 21.15
CA GLU A 9 -25.54 -27.34 21.84
C GLU A 9 -24.46 -26.27 21.60
N LEU A 10 -23.18 -26.65 21.62
CA LEU A 10 -22.06 -25.76 21.33
C LEU A 10 -22.10 -25.28 19.88
N LEU A 11 -22.22 -26.20 18.92
CA LEU A 11 -22.28 -25.87 17.50
C LEU A 11 -23.51 -25.02 17.15
N ALA A 12 -24.64 -25.23 17.86
CA ALA A 12 -25.84 -24.43 17.66
C ALA A 12 -25.73 -23.02 18.27
N PHE A 13 -24.85 -22.83 19.26
CA PHE A 13 -24.62 -21.57 19.97
C PHE A 13 -23.60 -20.67 19.27
N GLY A 14 -22.56 -21.25 18.63
CA GLY A 14 -21.58 -20.49 17.87
C GLY A 14 -22.07 -19.96 16.52
N ASP A 15 -21.22 -19.22 15.81
CA ASP A 15 -21.53 -18.59 14.52
C ASP A 15 -21.88 -19.60 13.42
N LYS A 16 -23.14 -19.60 13.00
CA LYS A 16 -23.65 -20.59 12.04
C LYS A 16 -23.21 -20.28 10.61
N GLY A 17 -22.62 -21.27 9.94
CA GLY A 17 -22.25 -21.19 8.52
C GLY A 17 -20.87 -20.59 8.26
N VAL A 18 -20.13 -20.25 9.32
CA VAL A 18 -18.75 -19.77 9.26
C VAL A 18 -17.83 -20.89 9.77
N VAL A 19 -16.68 -21.07 9.13
CA VAL A 19 -15.61 -21.96 9.60
C VAL A 19 -14.37 -21.08 9.88
N PRO A 20 -13.80 -21.12 11.11
CA PRO A 20 -14.25 -21.90 12.25
C PRO A 20 -15.56 -21.40 12.87
N VAL A 21 -16.28 -22.29 13.56
CA VAL A 21 -17.32 -21.88 14.51
C VAL A 21 -16.63 -21.31 15.74
N GLN A 22 -16.99 -20.10 16.17
CA GLN A 22 -16.34 -19.39 17.28
C GLN A 22 -17.30 -19.14 18.46
N VAL A 23 -16.79 -19.25 19.69
CA VAL A 23 -17.48 -18.83 20.93
C VAL A 23 -16.49 -18.12 21.86
N LYS A 24 -16.74 -16.85 22.19
CA LYS A 24 -15.89 -16.06 23.10
C LYS A 24 -16.13 -16.44 24.57
N PHE A 25 -15.11 -16.31 25.42
CA PHE A 25 -15.22 -16.59 26.85
C PHE A 25 -14.56 -15.52 27.73
N VAL A 26 -15.09 -15.39 28.96
CA VAL A 26 -14.48 -14.63 30.05
C VAL A 26 -14.48 -15.47 31.34
N LEU A 27 -13.35 -15.46 32.04
CA LEU A 27 -13.05 -16.28 33.22
C LEU A 27 -12.68 -15.37 34.41
N PRO A 28 -13.63 -14.99 35.27
CA PRO A 28 -13.37 -14.18 36.45
C PRO A 28 -12.68 -14.95 37.58
N ARG A 29 -12.04 -14.20 38.48
CA ARG A 29 -11.13 -14.69 39.54
C ARG A 29 -10.05 -15.61 38.98
N PHE A 30 -9.42 -15.20 37.88
CA PHE A 30 -8.55 -16.07 37.10
C PHE A 30 -7.34 -16.57 37.89
N ASP A 31 -6.67 -15.70 38.65
CA ASP A 31 -5.50 -16.06 39.45
C ASP A 31 -5.82 -16.41 40.92
N GLU A 32 -7.09 -16.46 41.32
CA GLU A 32 -7.47 -16.83 42.68
C GLU A 32 -7.60 -18.35 42.88
N GLN A 33 -7.42 -18.82 44.13
CA GLN A 33 -7.58 -20.24 44.49
C GLN A 33 -9.04 -20.73 44.40
N SER A 34 -10.01 -19.82 44.44
CA SER A 34 -11.44 -20.11 44.33
C SER A 34 -11.97 -19.48 43.04
N PRO A 35 -11.90 -20.19 41.90
CA PRO A 35 -12.27 -19.61 40.60
C PRO A 35 -13.74 -19.21 40.56
N GLY A 36 -14.03 -18.08 39.91
CA GLY A 36 -15.38 -17.60 39.64
C GLY A 36 -16.07 -18.41 38.54
N ARG A 37 -17.31 -18.09 38.21
CA ARG A 37 -18.05 -18.80 37.14
C ARG A 37 -17.52 -18.46 35.76
N ALA A 38 -17.51 -19.42 34.84
CA ALA A 38 -17.11 -19.14 33.45
C ALA A 38 -18.28 -18.51 32.69
N HIS A 39 -17.97 -17.56 31.81
CA HIS A 39 -18.96 -16.90 30.96
C HIS A 39 -18.64 -17.18 29.50
N LEU A 40 -19.50 -17.95 28.84
CA LEU A 40 -19.51 -18.16 27.39
C LEU A 40 -20.46 -17.16 26.76
N LEU A 41 -19.95 -16.37 25.82
CA LEU A 41 -20.62 -15.22 25.23
C LEU A 41 -21.36 -15.66 23.96
N ASP A 42 -22.65 -15.32 23.89
CA ASP A 42 -23.47 -15.55 22.70
C ASP A 42 -23.00 -14.60 21.60
N PRO A 43 -22.48 -15.11 20.47
CA PRO A 43 -21.93 -14.26 19.42
C PRO A 43 -23.01 -13.41 18.71
N ASN A 44 -24.29 -13.76 18.86
CA ASN A 44 -25.41 -12.95 18.37
C ASN A 44 -25.76 -11.78 19.30
N PHE A 45 -25.17 -11.72 20.50
CA PHE A 45 -25.43 -10.67 21.49
C PHE A 45 -24.16 -9.89 21.88
N TYR A 46 -23.04 -10.58 22.09
CA TYR A 46 -21.74 -9.98 22.39
C TYR A 46 -20.79 -10.23 21.23
N GLN A 47 -20.41 -9.17 20.53
CA GLN A 47 -19.39 -9.21 19.48
C GLN A 47 -17.99 -9.23 20.09
N LEU A 48 -17.79 -8.52 21.21
CA LEU A 48 -16.50 -8.34 21.87
C LEU A 48 -16.53 -8.79 23.33
N HIS A 49 -15.35 -9.09 23.90
CA HIS A 49 -15.25 -9.54 25.30
C HIS A 49 -15.60 -8.47 26.33
N ASP A 50 -15.23 -7.22 26.07
CA ASP A 50 -15.46 -6.11 26.99
C ASP A 50 -16.93 -5.69 27.05
N GLU A 51 -17.71 -5.95 25.99
CA GLU A 51 -19.17 -5.77 25.98
C GLU A 51 -19.86 -6.54 27.10
N TRP A 52 -19.43 -7.78 27.34
CA TRP A 52 -19.95 -8.55 28.47
C TRP A 52 -19.69 -7.84 29.80
N TYR A 53 -18.47 -7.34 30.00
CA TYR A 53 -18.04 -6.73 31.24
C TYR A 53 -18.83 -5.47 31.57
N TRP A 54 -18.82 -4.49 30.68
CA TRP A 54 -19.50 -3.24 30.99
C TRP A 54 -21.02 -3.41 30.94
N PHE A 55 -21.58 -4.31 30.11
CA PHE A 55 -23.02 -4.51 30.08
C PHE A 55 -23.56 -5.07 31.40
N HIS A 56 -22.82 -5.96 32.06
CA HIS A 56 -23.18 -6.47 33.38
C HIS A 56 -23.13 -5.37 34.43
N LEU A 57 -22.02 -4.62 34.49
CA LEU A 57 -21.86 -3.53 35.45
C LEU A 57 -22.90 -2.41 35.26
N LEU A 58 -23.23 -2.06 34.01
CA LEU A 58 -24.29 -1.08 33.70
C LEU A 58 -25.70 -1.58 34.01
N ASN A 59 -25.91 -2.89 34.14
CA ASN A 59 -27.19 -3.47 34.54
C ASN A 59 -27.26 -3.76 36.05
N GLY A 60 -26.41 -3.11 36.85
CA GLY A 60 -26.41 -3.28 38.30
C GLY A 60 -25.86 -4.64 38.76
N GLN A 61 -25.14 -5.37 37.89
CA GLN A 61 -24.63 -6.71 38.21
C GLN A 61 -23.14 -6.66 38.57
N GLU A 62 -22.81 -7.20 39.73
CA GLU A 62 -21.41 -7.37 40.17
C GLU A 62 -20.71 -8.46 39.34
N ILE A 63 -19.40 -8.27 39.11
CA ILE A 63 -18.55 -9.28 38.46
C ILE A 63 -17.65 -9.92 39.52
N GLU A 64 -17.62 -11.25 39.55
CA GLU A 64 -16.86 -11.99 40.56
C GLU A 64 -15.35 -11.71 40.47
N GLY A 65 -14.74 -11.20 41.55
CA GLY A 65 -13.29 -10.98 41.60
C GLY A 65 -12.80 -9.72 40.91
N VAL A 66 -13.73 -8.83 40.55
CA VAL A 66 -13.49 -7.51 40.00
C VAL A 66 -13.95 -6.49 41.03
N ASP A 67 -13.11 -5.50 41.34
CA ASP A 67 -13.37 -4.50 42.39
C ASP A 67 -14.23 -3.33 41.89
N GLU A 68 -14.46 -3.23 40.58
CA GLU A 68 -15.31 -2.23 39.96
C GLU A 68 -16.79 -2.40 40.36
N ALA A 69 -17.32 -1.38 41.02
CA ALA A 69 -18.71 -1.37 41.48
C ALA A 69 -19.70 -1.24 40.30
N PRO A 70 -20.81 -1.98 40.31
CA PRO A 70 -21.84 -1.85 39.29
C PRO A 70 -22.56 -0.50 39.43
N VAL A 71 -23.14 -0.03 38.32
CA VAL A 71 -23.89 1.21 38.28
C VAL A 71 -25.31 0.97 38.78
N GLU A 72 -25.69 1.67 39.85
CA GLU A 72 -27.03 1.62 40.41
C GLU A 72 -28.04 2.35 39.50
N ASP A 73 -29.29 1.89 39.48
CA ASP A 73 -30.44 2.49 38.78
C ASP A 73 -30.34 2.57 37.24
N LEU A 74 -29.48 1.75 36.61
CA LEU A 74 -29.44 1.56 35.16
C LEU A 74 -29.83 0.13 34.78
N SER A 75 -30.51 -0.01 33.64
CA SER A 75 -30.84 -1.31 33.05
C SER A 75 -31.07 -1.18 31.54
N PHE A 76 -30.53 -2.12 30.78
CA PHE A 76 -30.55 -2.18 29.33
C PHE A 76 -30.90 -3.59 28.87
N ASP A 77 -31.77 -3.69 27.86
CA ASP A 77 -32.19 -4.97 27.30
C ASP A 77 -31.20 -5.52 26.25
N THR A 78 -30.42 -4.66 25.58
CA THR A 78 -29.44 -5.05 24.55
C THR A 78 -28.18 -4.18 24.58
N ILE A 79 -27.09 -4.67 23.95
CA ILE A 79 -25.84 -3.91 23.75
C ILE A 79 -26.13 -2.62 22.97
N GLU A 80 -26.92 -2.71 21.90
CA GLU A 80 -27.30 -1.57 21.06
C GLU A 80 -28.05 -0.50 21.87
N ALA A 81 -28.82 -0.88 22.90
CA ALA A 81 -29.49 0.09 23.77
C ALA A 81 -28.50 0.89 24.63
N VAL A 82 -27.39 0.27 25.04
CA VAL A 82 -26.30 0.97 25.74
C VAL A 82 -25.61 1.95 24.79
N TYR A 83 -25.25 1.48 23.59
CA TYR A 83 -24.66 2.34 22.56
C TYR A 83 -25.57 3.52 22.22
N ALA A 84 -26.86 3.29 22.00
CA ALA A 84 -27.84 4.34 21.71
C ALA A 84 -27.99 5.34 22.87
N ARG A 85 -27.89 4.88 24.12
CA ARG A 85 -28.00 5.74 25.31
C ARG A 85 -26.80 6.67 25.51
N TYR A 86 -25.61 6.22 25.11
CA TYR A 86 -24.34 6.91 25.35
C TYR A 86 -23.69 7.47 24.07
N SER A 87 -24.30 7.27 22.92
CA SER A 87 -23.90 7.92 21.67
C SER A 87 -23.93 9.45 21.84
N GLY A 88 -22.82 10.11 21.49
CA GLY A 88 -22.66 11.56 21.64
C GLY A 88 -22.52 12.06 23.10
N VAL A 89 -22.45 11.17 24.10
CA VAL A 89 -22.21 11.55 25.49
C VAL A 89 -20.71 11.78 25.72
N PRO A 90 -20.29 12.96 26.23
CA PRO A 90 -18.87 13.25 26.50
C PRO A 90 -18.24 12.23 27.45
N ARG A 91 -16.95 11.92 27.26
CA ARG A 91 -16.22 10.94 28.11
C ARG A 91 -16.37 11.19 29.61
N ALA A 92 -16.40 12.45 30.05
CA ALA A 92 -16.54 12.81 31.46
C ALA A 92 -17.90 12.41 32.07
N GLU A 93 -18.89 12.10 31.23
CA GLU A 93 -20.26 11.73 31.61
C GLU A 93 -20.57 10.26 31.32
N LEU A 94 -19.62 9.52 30.73
CA LEU A 94 -19.76 8.08 30.54
C LEU A 94 -19.63 7.35 31.88
N PRO A 95 -20.45 6.33 32.14
CA PRO A 95 -20.35 5.50 33.33
C PRO A 95 -19.09 4.61 33.29
N LEU A 96 -18.64 4.17 34.47
CA LEU A 96 -17.45 3.33 34.65
C LEU A 96 -16.18 4.00 34.09
N ASP A 97 -15.29 3.23 33.48
CA ASP A 97 -14.11 3.70 32.76
C ASP A 97 -14.36 3.80 31.24
N LEU A 98 -15.63 3.66 30.83
CA LEU A 98 -15.98 3.61 29.43
C LEU A 98 -15.50 4.86 28.73
N LYS A 99 -14.78 4.61 27.66
CA LYS A 99 -14.49 5.62 26.66
C LYS A 99 -14.90 5.04 25.33
N TRP A 100 -15.32 5.91 24.45
CA TRP A 100 -15.25 5.54 23.05
C TRP A 100 -13.77 5.37 22.69
N ILE A 101 -13.43 4.37 21.88
CA ILE A 101 -12.11 4.35 21.25
C ILE A 101 -11.93 5.61 20.39
N SER A 102 -10.69 5.91 19.98
CA SER A 102 -10.31 7.21 19.41
C SER A 102 -11.15 7.63 18.21
N ASP A 103 -11.82 6.69 17.56
CA ASP A 103 -12.73 6.91 16.47
C ASP A 103 -14.21 7.04 16.86
N GLY A 104 -14.64 6.68 18.08
CA GLY A 104 -16.05 6.71 18.44
C GLY A 104 -16.83 5.41 18.16
N SER A 105 -16.21 4.35 17.65
CA SER A 105 -16.91 3.18 17.08
C SER A 105 -17.55 2.27 18.09
N ARG A 106 -16.83 2.04 19.18
CA ARG A 106 -17.27 1.19 20.26
C ARG A 106 -17.00 1.79 21.61
N LEU A 107 -17.92 1.49 22.53
CA LEU A 107 -17.66 1.66 23.94
C LEU A 107 -16.62 0.63 24.34
N TYR A 108 -15.52 1.13 24.86
CA TYR A 108 -14.35 0.36 25.23
C TYR A 108 -14.05 0.62 26.70
N SER A 109 -13.77 -0.47 27.41
CA SER A 109 -13.29 -0.43 28.78
C SER A 109 -11.79 -0.73 28.79
N PRO A 110 -10.91 0.28 28.88
CA PRO A 110 -9.48 0.04 29.12
C PRO A 110 -9.25 -0.88 30.31
N ARG A 111 -10.04 -0.70 31.37
CA ARG A 111 -9.95 -1.45 32.59
C ARG A 111 -10.19 -2.94 32.36
N PHE A 112 -11.13 -3.31 31.51
CA PHE A 112 -11.35 -4.72 31.18
C PHE A 112 -10.09 -5.42 30.64
N TYR A 113 -9.38 -4.77 29.71
CA TYR A 113 -8.17 -5.33 29.12
C TYR A 113 -6.96 -5.25 30.07
N GLU A 114 -6.89 -4.21 30.91
CA GLU A 114 -5.95 -4.19 32.04
C GLU A 114 -6.13 -5.44 32.91
N LEU A 115 -7.35 -5.70 33.37
CA LEU A 115 -7.70 -6.82 34.25
C LEU A 115 -7.42 -8.20 33.63
N GLY A 116 -7.47 -8.30 32.29
CA GLY A 116 -7.40 -9.54 31.53
C GLY A 116 -6.05 -9.85 30.87
N LEU A 117 -5.27 -8.82 30.54
CA LEU A 117 -4.04 -8.96 29.75
C LEU A 117 -2.81 -8.36 30.45
N TRP A 118 -2.95 -7.26 31.20
CA TRP A 118 -1.80 -6.45 31.65
C TRP A 118 -1.55 -6.49 33.17
N ASP A 119 -2.60 -6.61 33.99
CA ASP A 119 -2.47 -6.74 35.44
C ASP A 119 -1.94 -8.14 35.81
N ILE A 120 -0.92 -8.18 36.68
CA ILE A 120 -0.41 -9.41 37.27
C ILE A 120 -0.43 -9.27 38.80
N PRO A 121 -1.20 -10.09 39.53
CA PRO A 121 -2.03 -11.21 39.06
C PRO A 121 -3.27 -10.75 38.25
N ARG A 122 -3.69 -11.57 37.28
CA ARG A 122 -4.87 -11.33 36.45
C ARG A 122 -6.16 -11.59 37.20
N GLN A 123 -7.11 -10.68 37.09
CA GLN A 123 -8.46 -10.87 37.63
C GLN A 123 -9.34 -11.62 36.62
N LEU A 124 -9.12 -11.41 35.32
CA LEU A 124 -9.87 -12.02 34.23
C LEU A 124 -8.96 -12.87 33.33
N GLY A 125 -9.51 -13.94 32.76
CA GLY A 125 -8.94 -14.64 31.61
C GLY A 125 -9.91 -14.59 30.44
N LEU A 126 -9.43 -14.31 29.23
CA LEU A 126 -10.29 -14.12 28.05
C LEU A 126 -9.68 -14.75 26.79
N GLY A 127 -10.53 -15.05 25.83
CA GLY A 127 -10.16 -15.71 24.58
C GLY A 127 -11.37 -16.30 23.86
N SER A 128 -11.14 -17.20 22.91
CA SER A 128 -12.17 -17.82 22.09
C SER A 128 -12.01 -19.33 22.01
N ILE A 129 -13.12 -20.08 22.00
CA ILE A 129 -13.18 -21.49 21.60
C ILE A 129 -13.48 -21.54 20.11
N LEU A 130 -12.77 -22.39 19.37
CA LEU A 130 -12.91 -22.57 17.93
C LEU A 130 -13.21 -24.03 17.60
N HIS A 131 -14.06 -24.25 16.61
CA HIS A 131 -14.26 -25.57 16.01
C HIS A 131 -13.98 -25.53 14.51
N TYR A 132 -13.06 -26.38 14.09
CA TYR A 132 -12.84 -26.68 12.68
C TYR A 132 -13.32 -28.10 12.38
N PRO A 133 -14.25 -28.29 11.44
CA PRO A 133 -14.70 -29.62 11.06
C PRO A 133 -13.53 -30.43 10.49
N ALA A 134 -13.58 -31.75 10.63
CA ALA A 134 -12.59 -32.66 10.04
C ALA A 134 -12.43 -32.39 8.53
N ASN A 135 -11.19 -32.21 8.09
CA ASN A 135 -10.85 -31.99 6.69
C ASN A 135 -9.70 -32.95 6.33
N PRO A 136 -9.92 -33.97 5.47
CA PRO A 136 -8.90 -34.97 5.16
C PRO A 136 -7.66 -34.39 4.48
N ASN A 137 -7.77 -33.18 3.92
CA ASN A 137 -6.68 -32.49 3.25
C ASN A 137 -5.99 -31.49 4.20
N ARG A 138 -6.41 -31.32 5.45
CA ARG A 138 -5.74 -30.43 6.41
C ARG A 138 -4.57 -31.14 7.09
N VAL A 139 -3.47 -30.43 7.38
CA VAL A 139 -2.28 -30.95 8.09
C VAL A 139 -2.69 -31.67 9.38
N ALA A 140 -3.58 -31.08 10.17
CA ALA A 140 -4.32 -31.77 11.22
C ALA A 140 -5.72 -32.18 10.72
N PRO A 141 -5.90 -33.38 10.15
CA PRO A 141 -7.10 -33.73 9.38
C PRO A 141 -8.33 -34.05 10.25
N GLY A 142 -8.10 -34.30 11.53
CA GLY A 142 -9.15 -34.63 12.49
C GLY A 142 -10.10 -33.46 12.76
N ASP A 143 -11.19 -33.73 13.46
CA ASP A 143 -12.07 -32.70 14.00
C ASP A 143 -11.31 -31.93 15.09
N LEU A 144 -11.23 -30.60 14.98
CA LEU A 144 -10.39 -29.79 15.86
C LEU A 144 -11.23 -28.91 16.77
N TRP A 145 -11.01 -29.07 18.07
CA TRP A 145 -11.60 -28.26 19.13
C TRP A 145 -10.49 -27.46 19.78
N LEU A 146 -10.46 -26.17 19.54
CA LEU A 146 -9.36 -25.30 19.92
C LEU A 146 -9.84 -24.22 20.88
N PHE A 147 -8.92 -23.62 21.61
CA PHE A 147 -9.09 -22.27 22.10
C PHE A 147 -7.89 -21.43 21.70
N GLU A 148 -8.11 -20.14 21.51
CA GLU A 148 -7.08 -19.15 21.26
C GLU A 148 -7.18 -18.03 22.30
N LEU A 149 -6.03 -17.44 22.62
CA LEU A 149 -5.93 -16.26 23.47
C LEU A 149 -5.79 -15.01 22.59
N GLU A 150 -5.77 -13.82 23.18
CA GLU A 150 -5.47 -12.60 22.40
C GLU A 150 -4.02 -12.61 21.91
N TYR A 151 -3.75 -11.98 20.76
CA TYR A 151 -2.38 -11.90 20.22
C TYR A 151 -1.40 -11.30 21.24
N SER A 152 -1.83 -10.26 21.97
CA SER A 152 -1.05 -9.56 23.00
C SER A 152 -0.99 -10.27 24.36
N ASP A 153 -1.59 -11.47 24.49
CA ASP A 153 -1.64 -12.29 25.70
C ASP A 153 -0.28 -12.97 25.99
N ALA A 154 0.82 -12.21 25.89
CA ALA A 154 2.18 -12.56 26.29
C ALA A 154 3.16 -11.36 26.17
N SER A 155 2.67 -10.11 26.25
CA SER A 155 3.54 -8.91 26.13
C SER A 155 4.70 -8.89 27.15
N SER A 156 5.79 -8.20 26.81
CA SER A 156 6.97 -8.06 27.68
C SER A 156 6.67 -7.48 29.07
N SER A 157 5.61 -6.65 29.17
CA SER A 157 5.16 -6.04 30.42
C SER A 157 4.31 -6.98 31.31
N ALA A 158 3.72 -8.02 30.73
CA ALA A 158 2.83 -8.96 31.43
C ALA A 158 2.91 -10.38 30.80
N PRO A 159 3.99 -11.13 31.06
CA PRO A 159 4.28 -12.38 30.36
C PRO A 159 3.31 -13.50 30.74
N LEU A 160 2.86 -14.26 29.73
CA LEU A 160 2.11 -15.50 29.91
C LEU A 160 3.01 -16.58 30.53
N SER A 161 2.46 -17.43 31.39
CA SER A 161 3.22 -18.51 32.05
C SER A 161 2.56 -19.89 31.86
N PRO A 162 3.33 -21.00 31.93
CA PRO A 162 2.78 -22.36 31.92
C PRO A 162 1.63 -22.56 32.91
N ALA A 163 1.75 -22.01 34.12
CA ALA A 163 0.71 -22.13 35.14
C ALA A 163 -0.60 -21.43 34.74
N MET A 164 -0.54 -20.33 33.98
CA MET A 164 -1.72 -19.65 33.45
C MET A 164 -2.38 -20.48 32.34
N VAL A 165 -1.60 -21.08 31.45
CA VAL A 165 -2.11 -21.99 30.41
C VAL A 165 -2.85 -23.18 31.05
N HIS A 166 -2.29 -23.79 32.11
CA HIS A 166 -2.97 -24.82 32.90
C HIS A 166 -4.32 -24.35 33.47
N ARG A 167 -4.38 -23.11 33.96
CA ARG A 167 -5.63 -22.52 34.45
C ARG A 167 -6.65 -22.37 33.34
N PHE A 168 -6.27 -21.87 32.16
CA PHE A 168 -7.17 -21.80 31.00
C PHE A 168 -7.74 -23.16 30.64
N PHE A 169 -6.89 -24.19 30.45
CA PHE A 169 -7.37 -25.55 30.18
C PHE A 169 -8.36 -26.06 31.24
N THR A 170 -7.97 -25.98 32.52
CA THR A 170 -8.81 -26.47 33.62
C THR A 170 -10.16 -25.76 33.65
N ARG A 171 -10.15 -24.44 33.44
CA ARG A 171 -11.35 -23.60 33.46
C ARG A 171 -12.26 -23.89 32.27
N LEU A 172 -11.70 -24.00 31.07
CA LEU A 172 -12.46 -24.22 29.84
C LEU A 172 -13.02 -25.64 29.76
N GLU A 173 -12.25 -26.67 30.15
CA GLU A 173 -12.75 -28.04 30.18
C GLU A 173 -13.96 -28.21 31.10
N ALA A 174 -14.03 -27.46 32.20
CA ALA A 174 -15.20 -27.46 33.08
C ALA A 174 -16.47 -26.91 32.41
N THR A 175 -16.32 -26.09 31.35
CA THR A 175 -17.43 -25.55 30.55
C THR A 175 -17.85 -26.47 29.41
N LEU A 176 -17.01 -27.43 29.03
CA LEU A 176 -17.22 -28.29 27.87
C LEU A 176 -17.86 -29.64 28.26
N PRO A 177 -18.60 -30.28 27.32
CA PRO A 177 -19.10 -31.63 27.49
C PRO A 177 -17.96 -32.60 27.75
N GLU A 178 -18.21 -33.66 28.54
CA GLU A 178 -17.16 -34.62 28.96
C GLU A 178 -16.39 -35.22 27.77
N SER A 179 -17.04 -35.39 26.62
CA SER A 179 -16.43 -35.90 25.39
C SER A 179 -15.44 -34.93 24.74
N LEU A 180 -15.56 -33.61 24.93
CA LEU A 180 -14.68 -32.60 24.31
C LEU A 180 -13.50 -32.21 25.19
N ARG A 181 -13.58 -32.46 26.50
CA ARG A 181 -12.50 -32.09 27.44
C ARG A 181 -11.13 -32.61 27.05
N PRO A 182 -10.94 -33.90 26.69
CA PRO A 182 -9.62 -34.38 26.28
C PRO A 182 -9.21 -33.88 24.88
N GLU A 183 -10.16 -33.44 24.06
CA GLU A 183 -9.93 -33.03 22.67
C GLU A 183 -9.56 -31.55 22.52
N LEU A 184 -9.85 -30.70 23.53
CA LEU A 184 -9.53 -29.27 23.48
C LEU A 184 -8.01 -29.06 23.30
N ARG A 185 -7.59 -28.16 22.41
CA ARG A 185 -6.18 -27.79 22.20
C ARG A 185 -6.02 -26.28 22.22
N TRP A 186 -4.81 -25.81 22.47
CA TRP A 186 -4.49 -24.38 22.41
C TRP A 186 -3.90 -24.04 21.03
N LEU A 187 -4.50 -23.07 20.34
CA LEU A 187 -4.00 -22.52 19.09
C LEU A 187 -3.15 -21.27 19.39
N LEU A 188 -1.88 -21.30 18.98
CA LEU A 188 -0.93 -20.22 19.21
C LEU A 188 -1.13 -19.07 18.21
N ARG A 189 -1.13 -17.83 18.70
CA ARG A 189 -1.26 -16.61 17.87
C ARG A 189 0.00 -15.75 17.79
N SER A 190 0.97 -15.90 18.70
CA SER A 190 2.19 -15.08 18.73
C SER A 190 3.46 -15.89 19.02
N GLN A 191 4.63 -15.30 18.76
CA GLN A 191 5.93 -15.92 19.08
C GLN A 191 6.12 -16.10 20.59
N GLU A 192 5.64 -15.17 21.41
CA GLU A 192 5.75 -15.26 22.87
C GLU A 192 4.88 -16.39 23.41
N GLN A 193 3.69 -16.61 22.85
CA GLN A 193 2.87 -17.78 23.17
C GLN A 193 3.57 -19.09 22.78
N ARG A 194 4.25 -19.12 21.61
CA ARG A 194 5.07 -20.25 21.18
C ARG A 194 6.20 -20.54 22.17
N ALA A 195 6.92 -19.53 22.65
CA ALA A 195 7.97 -19.70 23.66
C ALA A 195 7.45 -20.32 24.97
N VAL A 196 6.23 -19.96 25.39
CA VAL A 196 5.58 -20.58 26.57
C VAL A 196 5.24 -22.04 26.31
N ALA A 197 4.67 -22.36 25.14
CA ALA A 197 4.36 -23.73 24.76
C ALA A 197 5.61 -24.63 24.67
N GLU A 198 6.71 -24.10 24.11
CA GLU A 198 8.01 -24.78 24.06
C GLU A 198 8.56 -25.04 25.47
N THR A 199 8.43 -24.05 26.37
CA THR A 199 8.82 -24.20 27.77
C THR A 199 8.03 -25.33 28.45
N MET A 200 6.72 -25.40 28.22
CA MET A 200 5.85 -26.48 28.72
C MET A 200 6.30 -27.84 28.17
N ALA A 201 6.51 -27.94 26.86
CA ALA A 201 6.97 -29.16 26.21
C ALA A 201 8.34 -29.63 26.75
N ALA A 202 9.31 -28.71 26.90
CA ALA A 202 10.64 -28.99 27.45
C ALA A 202 10.60 -29.48 28.91
N GLN A 203 9.62 -29.02 29.69
CA GLN A 203 9.39 -29.46 31.06
C GLN A 203 8.64 -30.80 31.17
N GLY A 204 8.28 -31.42 30.03
CA GLY A 204 7.51 -32.66 30.00
C GLY A 204 6.06 -32.49 30.46
N ASP A 205 5.52 -31.28 30.28
CA ASP A 205 4.14 -30.96 30.64
C ASP A 205 3.15 -31.72 29.73
N PRO A 206 2.17 -32.46 30.28
CA PRO A 206 1.17 -33.16 29.48
C PRO A 206 0.39 -32.25 28.52
N LEU A 207 0.16 -30.99 28.89
CA LEU A 207 -0.56 -30.02 28.05
C LEU A 207 0.29 -29.52 26.87
N GLY A 208 1.61 -29.68 26.91
CA GLY A 208 2.48 -29.34 25.77
C GLY A 208 2.14 -30.15 24.50
N SER A 209 1.52 -31.33 24.65
CA SER A 209 1.02 -32.14 23.53
C SER A 209 -0.32 -31.68 22.94
N ARG A 210 -0.96 -30.70 23.56
CA ARG A 210 -2.28 -30.14 23.18
C ARG A 210 -2.15 -28.73 22.63
N VAL A 211 -1.08 -28.47 21.89
CA VAL A 211 -0.79 -27.19 21.25
C VAL A 211 -0.83 -27.38 19.74
N LEU A 212 -1.42 -26.42 19.04
CA LEU A 212 -1.40 -26.31 17.58
C LEU A 212 -0.98 -24.90 17.18
N THR A 213 -0.58 -24.77 15.93
CA THR A 213 -0.23 -23.55 15.23
C THR A 213 -1.15 -23.37 14.02
N TYR A 214 -1.11 -22.20 13.38
CA TYR A 214 -1.81 -22.01 12.11
C TYR A 214 -1.26 -22.91 10.99
N ALA A 215 -0.01 -23.39 11.08
CA ALA A 215 0.53 -24.38 10.15
C ALA A 215 -0.24 -25.72 10.21
N ASP A 216 -0.76 -26.09 11.38
CA ASP A 216 -1.60 -27.29 11.53
C ASP A 216 -2.98 -27.15 10.87
N LEU A 217 -3.38 -25.91 10.55
CA LEU A 217 -4.67 -25.60 9.94
C LEU A 217 -4.64 -25.56 8.41
N VAL A 218 -3.47 -25.58 7.79
CA VAL A 218 -3.25 -25.49 6.34
C VAL A 218 -3.89 -26.68 5.62
N VAL A 219 -4.59 -26.42 4.50
CA VAL A 219 -5.16 -27.45 3.64
C VAL A 219 -4.20 -27.74 2.48
N THR A 220 -3.78 -28.99 2.31
CA THR A 220 -2.90 -29.46 1.23
C THR A 220 -3.43 -29.06 -0.14
N GLY A 221 -2.56 -28.45 -0.94
CA GLY A 221 -2.88 -27.96 -2.29
C GLY A 221 -3.63 -26.63 -2.31
N GLU A 222 -3.91 -26.03 -1.16
CA GLU A 222 -4.48 -24.68 -1.09
C GLU A 222 -3.47 -23.63 -1.55
N VAL A 223 -3.93 -22.75 -2.42
CA VAL A 223 -3.20 -21.58 -2.88
C VAL A 223 -4.11 -20.38 -2.74
N GLN A 224 -3.60 -19.33 -2.13
CA GLN A 224 -4.30 -18.06 -2.00
C GLN A 224 -3.40 -16.94 -2.48
N VAL A 225 -3.73 -16.34 -3.61
CA VAL A 225 -3.01 -15.19 -4.16
C VAL A 225 -3.58 -13.91 -3.56
N TYR A 226 -2.71 -13.10 -2.93
CA TYR A 226 -3.07 -11.81 -2.34
C TYR A 226 -2.74 -10.64 -3.27
N ASN A 227 -1.63 -10.74 -4.01
CA ASN A 227 -1.25 -9.79 -5.05
C ASN A 227 -0.78 -10.57 -6.29
N PRO A 228 -1.54 -10.56 -7.40
CA PRO A 228 -1.17 -11.29 -8.61
C PRO A 228 0.01 -10.60 -9.33
N GLY A 229 0.74 -11.38 -10.14
CA GLY A 229 1.81 -10.86 -10.98
C GLY A 229 2.84 -11.93 -11.37
N ILE A 230 3.80 -11.53 -12.21
CA ILE A 230 4.92 -12.36 -12.64
C ILE A 230 6.25 -11.65 -12.35
N ALA A 231 7.23 -12.38 -11.84
CA ALA A 231 8.56 -11.86 -11.55
C ALA A 231 9.60 -12.97 -11.65
N ALA A 232 10.87 -12.61 -11.75
CA ALA A 232 11.98 -13.56 -11.62
C ALA A 232 13.02 -13.07 -10.62
N GLY A 233 13.68 -14.01 -9.94
CA GLY A 233 14.71 -13.72 -8.94
C GLY A 233 15.39 -14.97 -8.42
N TYR A 234 16.23 -14.81 -7.40
CA TYR A 234 16.91 -15.91 -6.72
C TYR A 234 16.11 -16.35 -5.50
N VAL A 235 15.80 -17.64 -5.43
CA VAL A 235 15.09 -18.20 -4.29
C VAL A 235 15.91 -18.04 -3.00
N ARG A 236 15.23 -17.66 -1.92
CA ARG A 236 15.72 -17.67 -0.55
C ARG A 236 14.64 -18.25 0.34
N ARG A 237 14.98 -19.33 1.05
CA ARG A 237 14.07 -20.01 1.96
C ARG A 237 14.44 -19.65 3.40
N PHE A 238 13.42 -19.29 4.16
CA PHE A 238 13.55 -19.00 5.58
C PHE A 238 12.58 -19.87 6.35
N GLU A 239 13.14 -20.70 7.23
CA GLU A 239 12.39 -21.36 8.29
C GLU A 239 11.92 -20.30 9.31
N ALA A 240 10.94 -20.66 10.13
CA ALA A 240 10.38 -19.78 11.15
C ALA A 240 11.48 -19.17 12.04
N GLY A 241 11.43 -17.85 12.26
CA GLY A 241 12.40 -17.09 13.06
C GLY A 241 13.79 -16.91 12.45
N ALA A 242 14.09 -17.47 11.27
CA ALA A 242 15.42 -17.38 10.66
C ALA A 242 15.63 -16.14 9.77
N LEU A 243 14.56 -15.40 9.47
CA LEU A 243 14.62 -14.26 8.57
C LEU A 243 15.38 -13.09 9.21
N THR A 244 16.41 -12.60 8.51
CA THR A 244 17.04 -11.31 8.81
C THR A 244 16.87 -10.39 7.59
N THR A 245 16.23 -9.24 7.77
CA THR A 245 15.93 -8.30 6.67
C THR A 245 17.20 -7.82 5.95
N ALA A 246 18.32 -7.72 6.66
CA ALA A 246 19.64 -7.38 6.09
C ALA A 246 20.17 -8.39 5.05
N SER A 247 19.68 -9.64 5.07
CA SER A 247 20.06 -10.69 4.12
C SER A 247 19.29 -10.64 2.80
N LEU A 248 18.22 -9.83 2.74
CA LEU A 248 17.34 -9.76 1.58
C LEU A 248 17.80 -8.74 0.54
N ARG A 249 17.41 -8.98 -0.71
CA ARG A 249 17.71 -8.15 -1.87
C ARG A 249 16.47 -8.09 -2.75
N SER A 250 16.31 -7.02 -3.53
CA SER A 250 15.17 -6.80 -4.41
C SER A 250 14.97 -7.88 -5.47
N ASN A 251 16.02 -8.62 -5.82
CA ASN A 251 15.96 -9.75 -6.74
C ASN A 251 15.76 -11.11 -6.05
N HIS A 252 15.42 -11.16 -4.76
CA HIS A 252 15.13 -12.42 -4.08
C HIS A 252 13.66 -12.82 -4.25
N VAL A 253 13.41 -14.10 -4.49
CA VAL A 253 12.11 -14.74 -4.34
C VAL A 253 12.11 -15.38 -2.95
N VAL A 254 11.29 -14.88 -2.03
CA VAL A 254 11.31 -15.36 -0.63
C VAL A 254 10.25 -16.44 -0.41
N LEU A 255 10.70 -17.58 0.12
CA LEU A 255 9.86 -18.68 0.60
C LEU A 255 9.92 -18.63 2.13
N LEU A 256 8.78 -18.38 2.76
CA LEU A 256 8.71 -18.12 4.20
C LEU A 256 7.82 -19.14 4.87
N GLU A 257 8.31 -19.78 5.93
CA GLU A 257 7.50 -20.69 6.73
C GLU A 257 6.41 -19.95 7.53
N GLU A 258 6.67 -18.70 7.92
CA GLU A 258 5.77 -17.83 8.66
C GLU A 258 5.64 -16.44 8.02
N VAL A 259 4.63 -15.67 8.42
CA VAL A 259 4.41 -14.30 7.93
C VAL A 259 5.20 -13.33 8.81
N PRO A 260 6.19 -12.60 8.27
CA PRO A 260 6.91 -11.57 9.02
C PRO A 260 6.12 -10.26 9.12
N ASP A 261 6.41 -9.45 10.13
CA ASP A 261 5.80 -8.13 10.32
C ASP A 261 6.25 -7.11 9.26
N TYR A 262 7.46 -7.28 8.73
CA TYR A 262 8.05 -6.43 7.70
C TYR A 262 8.97 -7.22 6.77
N LEU A 263 9.00 -6.81 5.51
CA LEU A 263 9.95 -7.28 4.49
C LEU A 263 10.45 -6.09 3.65
N PRO A 264 11.78 -5.96 3.43
CA PRO A 264 12.31 -5.05 2.42
C PRO A 264 11.85 -5.49 1.00
N PRO A 265 12.05 -4.67 -0.03
CA PRO A 265 11.67 -5.04 -1.40
C PRO A 265 12.31 -6.36 -1.82
N VAL A 266 11.50 -7.21 -2.44
CA VAL A 266 11.85 -8.54 -2.95
C VAL A 266 11.08 -8.79 -4.26
N ALA A 267 11.52 -9.75 -5.06
CA ALA A 267 10.96 -10.04 -6.37
C ALA A 267 9.59 -10.75 -6.27
N ALA A 268 9.41 -11.63 -5.29
CA ALA A 268 8.14 -12.30 -5.00
C ALA A 268 8.12 -12.82 -3.55
N ILE A 269 6.92 -12.97 -2.97
CA ILE A 269 6.67 -13.36 -1.58
C ILE A 269 5.75 -14.57 -1.58
N LEU A 270 6.25 -15.71 -1.09
CA LEU A 270 5.45 -16.92 -0.92
C LEU A 270 5.52 -17.38 0.54
N THR A 271 4.36 -17.66 1.13
CA THR A 271 4.21 -18.02 2.54
C THR A 271 3.59 -19.42 2.70
N ALA A 272 4.14 -20.23 3.62
CA ALA A 272 3.67 -21.58 3.90
C ALA A 272 2.39 -21.61 4.75
N VAL A 273 2.03 -20.47 5.35
CA VAL A 273 0.81 -20.28 6.14
C VAL A 273 -0.04 -19.13 5.56
N PRO A 274 -1.37 -19.18 5.67
CA PRO A 274 -2.25 -18.10 5.20
C PRO A 274 -1.95 -16.76 5.88
N GLN A 275 -2.14 -15.68 5.12
CA GLN A 275 -2.04 -14.30 5.60
C GLN A 275 -3.46 -13.77 5.85
N THR A 276 -3.63 -12.94 6.86
CA THR A 276 -4.89 -12.22 7.02
C THR A 276 -5.03 -11.18 5.90
N PRO A 277 -6.23 -10.92 5.35
CA PRO A 277 -6.43 -9.93 4.28
C PRO A 277 -5.84 -8.54 4.58
N LEU A 278 -5.75 -8.17 5.87
CA LEU A 278 -5.22 -6.89 6.36
C LEU A 278 -3.77 -6.98 6.86
N ALA A 279 -3.05 -8.06 6.58
CA ALA A 279 -1.64 -8.17 6.97
C ALA A 279 -0.85 -7.01 6.34
N HIS A 280 0.01 -6.36 7.13
CA HIS A 280 0.88 -5.26 6.68
C HIS A 280 1.66 -5.65 5.40
N LEU A 281 2.05 -6.93 5.31
CA LEU A 281 2.72 -7.50 4.16
C LEU A 281 1.90 -7.45 2.85
N ASN A 282 0.58 -7.65 2.92
CA ASN A 282 -0.30 -7.61 1.74
C ASN A 282 -0.37 -6.21 1.13
N LEU A 283 -0.53 -5.19 1.98
CA LEU A 283 -0.56 -3.79 1.55
C LEU A 283 0.76 -3.37 0.92
N LEU A 284 1.87 -3.79 1.54
CA LEU A 284 3.22 -3.51 1.07
C LEU A 284 3.53 -4.22 -0.26
N ALA A 285 3.07 -5.46 -0.44
CA ALA A 285 3.23 -6.19 -1.69
C ALA A 285 2.44 -5.54 -2.83
N ALA A 286 1.19 -5.16 -2.58
CA ALA A 286 0.33 -4.48 -3.55
C ALA A 286 0.93 -3.12 -3.97
N SER A 287 1.46 -2.35 -3.01
CA SER A 287 2.07 -1.04 -3.30
C SER A 287 3.35 -1.14 -4.14
N ARG A 288 4.07 -2.27 -4.04
CA ARG A 288 5.32 -2.54 -4.77
C ARG A 288 5.10 -3.31 -6.09
N GLY A 289 3.89 -3.80 -6.35
CA GLY A 289 3.63 -4.74 -7.45
C GLY A 289 4.35 -6.08 -7.27
N THR A 290 4.69 -6.46 -6.04
CA THR A 290 5.38 -7.72 -5.74
C THR A 290 4.38 -8.87 -5.70
N PRO A 291 4.51 -9.93 -6.52
CA PRO A 291 3.66 -11.11 -6.42
C PRO A 291 3.66 -11.68 -4.99
N ASN A 292 2.49 -11.86 -4.40
CA ASN A 292 2.33 -12.32 -3.02
C ASN A 292 1.25 -13.41 -2.92
N ALA A 293 1.62 -14.57 -2.39
CA ALA A 293 0.69 -15.69 -2.22
C ALA A 293 1.02 -16.57 -1.01
N HIS A 294 -0.02 -17.25 -0.51
CA HIS A 294 0.12 -18.43 0.33
C HIS A 294 0.09 -19.69 -0.56
N VAL A 295 0.98 -20.63 -0.27
CA VAL A 295 1.04 -21.93 -0.94
C VAL A 295 1.18 -23.02 0.12
N ALA A 296 0.21 -23.93 0.19
CA ALA A 296 0.28 -25.08 1.09
C ALA A 296 1.43 -26.03 0.70
N GLY A 297 2.21 -26.46 1.69
CA GLY A 297 3.38 -27.33 1.43
C GLY A 297 4.53 -26.61 0.71
N LEU A 298 4.57 -25.27 0.74
CA LEU A 298 5.63 -24.46 0.12
C LEU A 298 7.04 -24.94 0.49
N MET A 299 7.22 -25.34 1.74
CA MET A 299 8.50 -25.80 2.29
C MET A 299 8.87 -27.23 1.88
N GLU A 300 7.96 -27.95 1.21
CA GLU A 300 8.11 -29.33 0.75
C GLU A 300 8.31 -29.44 -0.77
N ILE A 301 8.22 -28.31 -1.50
CA ILE A 301 8.49 -28.26 -2.94
C ILE A 301 9.93 -28.77 -3.18
N GLU A 302 10.11 -29.76 -4.05
CA GLU A 302 11.42 -30.28 -4.45
C GLU A 302 12.14 -29.29 -5.39
N GLY A 303 13.45 -29.08 -5.21
CA GLY A 303 14.26 -28.17 -6.04
C GLY A 303 14.76 -26.87 -5.40
N PRO A 304 14.02 -26.17 -4.51
CA PRO A 304 14.45 -24.91 -3.87
C PRO A 304 15.78 -24.98 -3.11
N GLU A 305 16.12 -26.12 -2.51
CA GLU A 305 17.43 -26.32 -1.85
C GLU A 305 18.58 -26.37 -2.87
N ASP A 306 18.37 -27.03 -4.01
CA ASP A 306 19.31 -27.03 -5.14
C ASP A 306 19.36 -25.63 -5.78
N TRP A 307 18.23 -24.97 -6.00
CA TRP A 307 18.18 -23.65 -6.63
C TRP A 307 18.83 -22.56 -5.77
N GLN A 308 18.69 -22.64 -4.45
CA GLN A 308 19.44 -21.79 -3.53
C GLN A 308 20.94 -22.06 -3.57
N THR A 309 21.33 -23.33 -3.58
CA THR A 309 22.73 -23.76 -3.60
C THR A 309 23.43 -23.35 -4.90
N TRP A 310 22.75 -23.50 -6.04
CA TRP A 310 23.28 -23.19 -7.37
C TRP A 310 22.99 -21.76 -7.83
N LYS A 311 22.27 -20.97 -7.02
CA LYS A 311 21.78 -19.63 -7.38
C LYS A 311 21.05 -19.66 -8.72
N THR A 312 20.18 -20.64 -8.90
CA THR A 312 19.35 -20.76 -10.11
C THR A 312 18.31 -19.65 -10.10
N PRO A 313 18.27 -18.77 -11.11
CA PRO A 313 17.18 -17.83 -11.24
C PRO A 313 15.86 -18.57 -11.40
N THR A 314 14.78 -18.05 -10.82
CA THR A 314 13.47 -18.69 -10.78
C THR A 314 12.41 -17.68 -11.12
N LEU A 315 11.57 -18.02 -12.08
CA LEU A 315 10.35 -17.33 -12.43
C LEU A 315 9.25 -17.73 -11.44
N VAL A 316 8.51 -16.73 -10.97
CA VAL A 316 7.31 -16.88 -10.14
C VAL A 316 6.15 -16.20 -10.86
N ARG A 317 5.06 -16.92 -11.12
CA ARG A 317 3.78 -16.33 -11.52
C ARG A 317 2.74 -16.68 -10.46
N ALA A 318 2.14 -15.67 -9.84
CA ALA A 318 1.00 -15.84 -8.94
C ALA A 318 -0.24 -15.24 -9.61
N GLN A 319 -1.25 -16.06 -9.89
CA GLN A 319 -2.47 -15.61 -10.53
C GLN A 319 -3.65 -16.48 -10.11
N ASP A 320 -4.78 -15.86 -9.80
CA ASP A 320 -5.99 -16.55 -9.33
C ASP A 320 -5.74 -17.45 -8.10
N GLN A 321 -5.81 -18.78 -8.28
CA GLN A 321 -5.50 -19.79 -7.27
C GLN A 321 -4.34 -20.69 -7.73
N ASP A 322 -3.44 -20.14 -8.54
CA ASP A 322 -2.29 -20.84 -9.10
C ASP A 322 -0.99 -20.07 -8.84
N VAL A 323 0.06 -20.82 -8.50
CA VAL A 323 1.42 -20.29 -8.38
C VAL A 323 2.36 -21.20 -9.17
N VAL A 324 2.97 -20.63 -10.22
CA VAL A 324 4.01 -21.30 -11.01
C VAL A 324 5.38 -20.90 -10.47
N LEU A 325 6.20 -21.90 -10.15
CA LEU A 325 7.63 -21.75 -9.83
C LEU A 325 8.43 -22.52 -10.87
N GLN A 326 9.21 -21.82 -11.71
CA GLN A 326 9.95 -22.43 -12.81
C GLN A 326 11.42 -21.97 -12.80
N PRO A 327 12.41 -22.87 -12.87
CA PRO A 327 13.79 -22.49 -13.13
C PRO A 327 13.91 -21.70 -14.44
N LEU A 328 14.75 -20.68 -14.43
CA LEU A 328 14.98 -19.82 -15.58
C LEU A 328 16.44 -19.97 -16.04
N ALA A 329 16.68 -19.99 -17.35
CA ALA A 329 18.05 -19.98 -17.87
C ALA A 329 18.74 -18.67 -17.46
N LYS A 330 20.06 -18.74 -17.29
CA LYS A 330 20.82 -17.57 -16.80
C LYS A 330 20.77 -16.42 -17.81
N GLU A 331 20.85 -16.75 -19.09
CA GLU A 331 20.78 -15.78 -20.20
C GLU A 331 19.41 -15.10 -20.26
N ASP A 332 18.33 -15.84 -20.00
CA ASP A 332 16.99 -15.28 -19.93
C ASP A 332 16.85 -14.38 -18.70
N PHE A 333 17.40 -14.78 -17.55
CA PHE A 333 17.39 -13.91 -16.37
C PHE A 333 18.21 -12.63 -16.55
N GLU A 334 19.37 -12.71 -17.21
CA GLU A 334 20.17 -11.53 -17.58
C GLU A 334 19.37 -10.61 -18.51
N THR A 335 18.68 -11.16 -19.52
CA THR A 335 17.77 -10.41 -20.40
C THR A 335 16.63 -9.76 -19.62
N TYR A 336 15.97 -10.50 -18.72
CA TYR A 336 14.92 -9.95 -17.86
C TYR A 336 15.44 -8.81 -16.96
N GLN A 337 16.66 -8.92 -16.42
CA GLN A 337 17.27 -7.87 -15.61
C GLN A 337 17.66 -6.64 -16.44
N GLU A 338 18.09 -6.84 -17.69
CA GLU A 338 18.34 -5.76 -18.65
C GLU A 338 17.05 -5.05 -19.05
N LEU A 339 15.97 -5.81 -19.30
CA LEU A 339 14.64 -5.28 -19.61
C LEU A 339 14.02 -4.54 -18.44
N LYS A 340 14.13 -5.08 -17.21
CA LYS A 340 13.75 -4.36 -15.99
C LYS A 340 14.49 -3.04 -15.88
N GLY A 341 15.68 -2.98 -16.48
CA GLY A 341 16.56 -1.84 -16.47
C GLY A 341 16.97 -1.55 -15.04
N VAL A 342 18.25 -1.69 -14.75
CA VAL A 342 18.86 -0.77 -13.78
C VAL A 342 18.95 0.61 -14.44
N GLY A 343 17.81 1.14 -14.91
CA GLY A 343 17.68 2.54 -15.24
C GLY A 343 17.60 3.25 -13.92
N ALA A 344 18.71 3.84 -13.48
CA ALA A 344 18.72 4.73 -12.33
C ALA A 344 17.52 5.65 -12.48
N TYR A 345 16.56 5.54 -11.56
CA TYR A 345 15.43 6.46 -11.54
C TYR A 345 16.00 7.87 -11.56
N THR A 346 15.68 8.62 -12.60
CA THR A 346 16.18 9.98 -12.73
C THR A 346 15.25 10.89 -11.94
N ILE A 347 15.84 11.66 -11.03
CA ILE A 347 15.09 12.63 -10.24
C ILE A 347 15.26 13.97 -10.94
N PRO A 348 14.18 14.64 -11.38
CA PRO A 348 14.26 15.98 -11.93
C PRO A 348 14.90 16.94 -10.92
N VAL A 349 16.00 17.58 -11.33
CA VAL A 349 16.75 18.51 -10.48
C VAL A 349 16.41 19.95 -10.85
N ALA A 350 15.86 20.71 -9.91
CA ALA A 350 15.62 22.14 -10.10
C ALA A 350 16.92 22.97 -10.11
N GLU A 351 16.93 24.00 -10.95
CA GLU A 351 17.86 25.13 -10.90
C GLU A 351 17.58 25.97 -9.64
N LEU A 352 18.58 26.17 -8.80
CA LEU A 352 18.41 26.84 -7.49
C LEU A 352 18.83 28.31 -7.49
N GLU A 353 19.57 28.76 -8.50
CA GLU A 353 20.00 30.15 -8.58
C GLU A 353 18.78 31.07 -8.74
N GLY A 354 18.54 31.92 -7.74
CA GLY A 354 17.38 32.81 -7.71
C GLY A 354 16.05 32.14 -7.31
N ALA A 355 16.03 30.83 -7.08
CA ALA A 355 14.83 30.14 -6.62
C ALA A 355 14.43 30.60 -5.21
N PRO A 356 13.12 30.80 -4.93
CA PRO A 356 12.65 31.19 -3.60
C PRO A 356 12.91 30.07 -2.59
N ALA A 357 13.17 30.44 -1.33
CA ALA A 357 13.28 29.49 -0.22
C ALA A 357 11.90 29.06 0.33
N LEU A 358 10.92 29.95 0.24
CA LEU A 358 9.57 29.82 0.79
C LEU A 358 8.57 30.23 -0.30
N ILE A 359 7.49 29.47 -0.45
CA ILE A 359 6.44 29.71 -1.44
C ILE A 359 5.07 29.68 -0.75
N ASP A 360 4.22 30.66 -1.05
CA ASP A 360 2.79 30.63 -0.73
C ASP A 360 2.07 29.82 -1.82
N LEU A 361 1.51 28.66 -1.46
CA LEU A 361 0.92 27.76 -2.45
C LEU A 361 -0.44 28.26 -2.95
N ARG A 362 -0.98 29.34 -2.37
CA ARG A 362 -2.23 29.95 -2.82
C ARG A 362 -2.08 30.84 -4.05
N GLU A 363 -0.84 31.23 -4.37
CA GLU A 363 -0.57 32.12 -5.50
C GLU A 363 -0.34 31.36 -6.82
N GLY A 364 -0.27 30.03 -6.78
CA GLY A 364 -0.02 29.18 -7.94
C GLY A 364 -1.29 28.58 -8.56
N SER A 365 -1.11 27.87 -9.67
CA SER A 365 -2.18 27.24 -10.44
C SER A 365 -1.80 25.83 -10.90
N LEU A 366 -2.78 25.03 -11.34
CA LEU A 366 -2.51 23.69 -11.86
C LEU A 366 -1.50 23.67 -13.02
N THR A 367 -1.49 24.71 -13.87
CA THR A 367 -0.52 24.80 -14.98
C THR A 367 0.93 24.93 -14.52
N ASP A 368 1.16 25.37 -13.27
CA ASP A 368 2.50 25.48 -12.69
C ASP A 368 3.00 24.15 -12.14
N TYR A 369 2.11 23.15 -11.95
CA TYR A 369 2.37 21.88 -11.25
C TYR A 369 3.68 21.22 -11.70
N SER A 370 3.80 20.90 -12.98
CA SER A 370 4.96 20.16 -13.52
C SER A 370 6.28 20.92 -13.37
N SER A 371 6.24 22.26 -13.41
CA SER A 371 7.43 23.10 -13.24
C SER A 371 7.82 23.28 -11.76
N LEU A 372 6.86 23.14 -10.85
CA LEU A 372 7.04 23.35 -9.42
C LEU A 372 7.47 22.07 -8.69
N VAL A 373 7.14 20.89 -9.21
CA VAL A 373 7.51 19.58 -8.64
C VAL A 373 9.02 19.48 -8.36
N PRO A 374 9.95 19.78 -9.29
CA PRO A 374 11.39 19.68 -9.02
C PRO A 374 11.88 20.62 -7.90
N LEU A 375 11.12 21.69 -7.60
CA LEU A 375 11.47 22.70 -6.60
C LEU A 375 10.80 22.45 -5.23
N THR A 376 9.63 21.83 -5.19
CA THR A 376 8.79 21.71 -3.98
C THR A 376 8.34 20.27 -3.66
N GLY A 377 8.63 19.31 -4.54
CA GLY A 377 8.11 17.95 -4.49
C GLY A 377 6.61 17.86 -4.84
N GLY A 378 6.15 16.66 -5.20
CA GLY A 378 4.79 16.40 -5.68
C GLY A 378 3.69 16.69 -4.66
N LYS A 379 3.94 16.48 -3.37
CA LYS A 379 2.93 16.73 -2.31
C LYS A 379 2.62 18.23 -2.17
N ALA A 380 3.65 19.08 -2.21
CA ALA A 380 3.46 20.53 -2.16
C ALA A 380 2.87 21.08 -3.46
N ALA A 381 3.36 20.62 -4.62
CA ALA A 381 2.80 21.01 -5.92
C ALA A 381 1.34 20.55 -6.07
N GLY A 382 0.99 19.36 -5.59
CA GLY A 382 -0.38 18.86 -5.55
C GLY A 382 -1.29 19.67 -4.63
N MET A 383 -0.79 20.13 -3.48
CA MET A 383 -1.55 21.03 -2.60
C MET A 383 -1.85 22.38 -3.29
N MET A 384 -0.92 22.94 -4.05
CA MET A 384 -1.17 24.13 -4.88
C MET A 384 -2.27 23.84 -5.92
N ALA A 385 -2.20 22.70 -6.61
CA ALA A 385 -3.21 22.30 -7.58
C ALA A 385 -4.61 22.18 -6.94
N LEU A 386 -4.72 21.55 -5.76
CA LEU A 386 -5.98 21.50 -5.01
C LEU A 386 -6.48 22.88 -4.62
N HIS A 387 -5.60 23.77 -4.15
CA HIS A 387 -6.00 25.10 -3.71
C HIS A 387 -6.47 25.99 -4.87
N ALA A 388 -5.89 25.79 -6.07
CA ALA A 388 -6.29 26.49 -7.27
C ALA A 388 -7.65 26.01 -7.82
N ALA A 389 -8.09 24.81 -7.44
CA ALA A 389 -9.36 24.25 -7.87
C ALA A 389 -10.54 24.95 -7.18
N PRO A 390 -11.56 25.39 -7.93
CA PRO A 390 -12.73 26.06 -7.35
C PRO A 390 -13.48 25.17 -6.36
N ASP A 391 -13.94 25.77 -5.26
CA ASP A 391 -14.83 25.13 -4.28
C ASP A 391 -14.30 23.81 -3.67
N ILE A 392 -12.98 23.57 -3.72
CA ILE A 392 -12.32 22.48 -2.99
C ILE A 392 -11.75 23.00 -1.67
N PRO A 393 -12.25 22.55 -0.50
CA PRO A 393 -11.67 22.92 0.78
C PRO A 393 -10.30 22.27 0.95
N THR A 394 -9.29 23.10 1.17
CA THR A 394 -7.91 22.69 1.50
C THR A 394 -7.55 23.18 2.91
N PRO A 395 -6.47 22.67 3.53
CA PRO A 395 -5.95 23.24 4.76
C PRO A 395 -5.72 24.75 4.63
N HIS A 396 -5.93 25.50 5.70
CA HIS A 396 -5.76 26.96 5.69
C HIS A 396 -4.32 27.36 5.37
N ALA A 397 -4.16 28.30 4.42
CA ALA A 397 -2.89 28.93 4.04
C ALA A 397 -1.72 27.93 3.87
N PRO A 398 -1.82 26.95 2.94
CA PRO A 398 -0.73 26.00 2.73
C PRO A 398 0.47 26.73 2.12
N MET A 399 1.67 26.36 2.56
CA MET A 399 2.92 26.94 2.04
C MET A 399 3.98 25.85 1.88
N ALA A 400 5.06 26.13 1.15
CA ALA A 400 6.18 25.21 0.99
C ALA A 400 7.51 25.84 1.39
N VAL A 401 8.37 25.04 2.01
CA VAL A 401 9.82 25.24 1.99
C VAL A 401 10.34 24.50 0.76
N THR A 402 11.04 25.19 -0.13
CA THR A 402 11.57 24.58 -1.36
C THR A 402 12.76 23.66 -1.05
N VAL A 403 13.25 22.95 -2.06
CA VAL A 403 14.47 22.14 -1.92
C VAL A 403 15.74 22.97 -1.68
N ARG A 404 15.72 24.29 -1.92
CA ARG A 404 16.91 25.13 -1.85
C ARG A 404 17.52 25.18 -0.44
N PRO A 405 16.76 25.51 0.63
CA PRO A 405 17.30 25.48 1.99
C PRO A 405 17.82 24.11 2.42
N TYR A 406 17.23 23.01 1.93
CA TYR A 406 17.73 21.66 2.19
C TYR A 406 19.12 21.43 1.58
N VAL A 407 19.30 21.82 0.31
CA VAL A 407 20.60 21.70 -0.38
C VAL A 407 21.66 22.58 0.28
N GLU A 408 21.31 23.82 0.65
CA GLU A 408 22.20 24.72 1.40
C GLU A 408 22.56 24.15 2.77
N HIS A 409 21.62 23.49 3.46
CA HIS A 409 21.83 22.82 4.74
C HIS A 409 22.78 21.62 4.61
N LEU A 410 22.66 20.82 3.55
CA LEU A 410 23.56 19.67 3.34
C LEU A 410 24.94 20.04 2.81
N ALA A 411 25.10 21.20 2.17
CA ALA A 411 26.35 21.60 1.51
C ALA A 411 27.63 21.42 2.36
N PRO A 412 27.65 21.74 3.67
CA PRO A 412 28.82 21.52 4.53
C PRO A 412 29.16 20.05 4.78
N LEU A 413 28.17 19.15 4.63
CA LEU A 413 28.29 17.70 4.89
C LEU A 413 28.61 16.89 3.64
N LEU A 414 28.45 17.45 2.43
CA LEU A 414 28.52 16.69 1.17
C LEU A 414 29.80 15.89 1.02
N SER A 415 30.97 16.49 1.26
CA SER A 415 32.25 15.77 1.13
C SER A 415 32.40 14.61 2.12
N TRP A 416 31.75 14.71 3.29
CA TRP A 416 31.73 13.64 4.27
C TRP A 416 30.73 12.56 3.88
N ILE A 417 29.53 12.93 3.41
CA ILE A 417 28.54 12.02 2.86
C ILE A 417 29.12 11.21 1.69
N ASP A 418 29.82 11.86 0.75
CA ASP A 418 30.49 11.21 -0.38
C ASP A 418 31.46 10.12 0.09
N ALA A 419 32.19 10.39 1.18
CA ALA A 419 33.12 9.44 1.77
C ALA A 419 32.40 8.25 2.44
N LEU A 420 31.22 8.46 3.03
CA LEU A 420 30.39 7.37 3.57
C LEU A 420 29.83 6.51 2.44
N LEU A 421 29.24 7.13 1.40
CA LEU A 421 28.59 6.43 0.29
C LEU A 421 29.57 5.65 -0.59
N SER A 422 30.82 6.10 -0.69
CA SER A 422 31.86 5.44 -1.48
C SER A 422 32.64 4.38 -0.69
N ASP A 423 32.30 4.16 0.59
CA ASP A 423 32.99 3.18 1.43
C ASP A 423 32.56 1.75 1.07
N PRO A 424 33.49 0.81 0.82
CA PRO A 424 33.15 -0.57 0.44
C PRO A 424 32.31 -1.32 1.46
N ASP A 425 32.49 -1.07 2.76
CA ASP A 425 31.72 -1.75 3.81
C ASP A 425 30.29 -1.19 3.84
N PHE A 426 30.14 0.12 3.65
CA PHE A 426 28.83 0.75 3.53
C PHE A 426 28.09 0.28 2.27
N GLU A 427 28.77 0.18 1.13
CA GLU A 427 28.17 -0.36 -0.10
C GLU A 427 27.78 -1.84 0.04
N GLY A 428 28.65 -2.64 0.67
CA GLY A 428 28.53 -4.10 0.74
C GLY A 428 27.58 -4.65 1.80
N ASP A 429 27.42 -3.95 2.94
CA ASP A 429 26.76 -4.51 4.13
C ASP A 429 25.60 -3.64 4.65
N GLY A 430 24.38 -4.22 4.62
CA GLY A 430 23.17 -3.56 5.13
C GLY A 430 23.18 -3.31 6.64
N ARG A 431 23.91 -4.12 7.42
CA ARG A 431 24.07 -3.95 8.86
C ARG A 431 24.94 -2.75 9.18
N VAL A 432 26.03 -2.57 8.42
CA VAL A 432 26.89 -1.37 8.49
C VAL A 432 26.09 -0.14 8.09
N ARG A 433 25.31 -0.19 7.02
CA ARG A 433 24.46 0.94 6.61
C ARG A 433 23.46 1.34 7.67
N PHE A 434 22.76 0.39 8.29
CA PHE A 434 21.83 0.69 9.39
C PHE A 434 22.56 1.45 10.50
N LEU A 435 23.67 0.89 10.98
CA LEU A 435 24.45 1.47 12.07
C LEU A 435 24.97 2.88 11.74
N VAL A 436 25.42 3.11 10.50
CA VAL A 436 25.98 4.40 10.05
C VAL A 436 24.88 5.45 9.79
N LEU A 437 23.71 5.04 9.32
CA LEU A 437 22.59 5.94 9.03
C LEU A 437 21.81 6.32 10.31
N GLU A 438 21.42 5.32 11.10
CA GLU A 438 20.55 5.49 12.28
C GLU A 438 21.33 5.69 13.58
N GLY A 439 22.54 5.12 13.68
CA GLY A 439 23.40 5.22 14.85
C GLY A 439 23.31 4.01 15.80
N PRO A 440 24.15 4.00 16.86
CA PRO A 440 24.31 2.84 17.74
C PRO A 440 23.13 2.59 18.68
N GLU A 441 22.40 3.63 19.09
CA GLU A 441 21.24 3.49 19.98
C GLU A 441 20.08 2.78 19.27
N ASP A 442 19.74 3.23 18.06
CA ASP A 442 18.68 2.63 17.24
C ASP A 442 19.11 1.23 16.75
N PHE A 443 20.39 1.03 16.41
CA PHE A 443 20.91 -0.28 16.03
C PHE A 443 20.74 -1.32 17.14
N LEU A 444 21.09 -0.98 18.38
CA LEU A 444 20.91 -1.92 19.49
C LEU A 444 19.43 -2.14 19.81
N THR A 445 18.60 -1.11 19.71
CA THR A 445 17.15 -1.23 19.97
C THR A 445 16.49 -2.18 18.98
N GLU A 446 16.79 -2.04 17.68
CA GLU A 446 16.25 -2.90 16.62
C GLU A 446 16.68 -4.36 16.77
N ASN A 447 17.85 -4.60 17.37
CA ASN A 447 18.34 -5.95 17.65
C ASN A 447 18.05 -6.40 19.09
N ALA A 448 16.95 -5.92 19.69
CA ALA A 448 16.48 -6.28 21.05
C ALA A 448 17.54 -6.12 22.16
N ASN A 449 18.54 -5.26 21.94
CA ASN A 449 19.73 -5.07 22.76
C ASN A 449 20.52 -6.37 23.01
N ASP A 450 20.62 -7.22 22.00
CA ASP A 450 21.32 -8.50 22.12
C ASP A 450 22.84 -8.32 22.31
N GLU A 451 23.44 -9.18 23.14
CA GLU A 451 24.86 -9.10 23.48
C GLU A 451 25.78 -9.40 22.28
N GLU A 452 25.31 -10.19 21.31
CA GLU A 452 26.09 -10.57 20.13
C GLU A 452 26.25 -9.40 19.15
N SER A 453 25.19 -8.63 18.91
CA SER A 453 25.20 -7.40 18.11
C SER A 453 25.99 -6.30 18.77
N ALA A 454 25.89 -6.17 20.09
CA ALA A 454 26.73 -5.25 20.84
C ALA A 454 28.22 -5.62 20.70
N ALA A 455 28.56 -6.92 20.82
CA ALA A 455 29.93 -7.39 20.65
C ALA A 455 30.44 -7.20 19.20
N TRP A 456 29.62 -7.53 18.21
CA TRP A 456 29.93 -7.32 16.79
C TRP A 456 30.20 -5.85 16.49
N MET A 457 29.34 -4.93 16.95
CA MET A 457 29.50 -3.51 16.72
C MET A 457 30.83 -3.00 17.30
N VAL A 458 31.16 -3.40 18.52
CA VAL A 458 32.43 -3.02 19.17
C VAL A 458 33.64 -3.59 18.42
N ASP A 459 33.57 -4.85 17.99
CA ASP A 459 34.64 -5.51 17.23
C ASP A 459 34.86 -4.82 15.88
N TRP A 460 33.79 -4.63 15.11
CA TRP A 460 33.82 -3.95 13.81
C TRP A 460 34.35 -2.51 13.93
N LEU A 461 33.86 -1.71 14.89
CA LEU A 461 34.36 -0.35 15.14
C LEU A 461 35.84 -0.30 15.52
N THR A 462 36.35 -1.36 16.15
CA THR A 462 37.75 -1.41 16.61
C THR A 462 38.71 -1.88 15.53
N ASN A 463 38.28 -2.83 14.70
CA ASN A 463 39.17 -3.59 13.82
C ASN A 463 38.96 -3.31 12.32
N ASP A 464 37.73 -2.99 11.91
CA ASP A 464 37.34 -3.01 10.50
C ASP A 464 36.87 -1.64 9.99
N ALA A 465 36.15 -0.87 10.82
CA ALA A 465 35.52 0.38 10.41
C ALA A 465 36.55 1.42 9.91
N SER A 466 36.28 1.98 8.73
CA SER A 466 37.03 3.10 8.21
C SER A 466 36.77 4.37 9.04
N ALA A 467 37.67 5.36 8.96
CA ALA A 467 37.54 6.59 9.74
C ALA A 467 36.23 7.35 9.49
N PRO A 468 35.72 7.52 8.25
CA PRO A 468 34.43 8.15 8.00
C PRO A 468 33.26 7.41 8.67
N LEU A 469 33.22 6.08 8.58
CA LEU A 469 32.14 5.28 9.16
C LEU A 469 32.17 5.32 10.70
N ALA A 470 33.36 5.15 11.29
CA ALA A 470 33.53 5.26 12.74
C ALA A 470 33.13 6.65 13.28
N ASP A 471 33.45 7.71 12.53
CA ASP A 471 33.05 9.08 12.87
C ASP A 471 31.52 9.23 12.86
N ALA A 472 30.84 8.74 11.82
CA ALA A 472 29.37 8.74 11.74
C ALA A 472 28.72 8.04 12.92
N VAL A 473 29.20 6.85 13.29
CA VAL A 473 28.67 6.10 14.44
C VAL A 473 28.92 6.86 15.75
N SER A 474 30.09 7.48 15.91
CA SER A 474 30.41 8.27 17.10
C SER A 474 29.55 9.53 17.26
N LEU A 475 29.07 10.08 16.14
CA LEU A 475 28.15 11.22 16.10
C LEU A 475 26.67 10.79 16.21
N GLY A 476 26.40 9.49 16.34
CA GLY A 476 25.07 8.93 16.47
C GLY A 476 24.32 8.78 15.16
N GLY A 477 25.04 8.63 14.04
CA GLY A 477 24.51 8.35 12.70
C GLY A 477 24.31 9.60 11.83
N LEU A 478 24.33 9.41 10.50
CA LEU A 478 24.09 10.48 9.51
C LEU A 478 22.71 11.15 9.71
N LYS A 479 21.68 10.32 9.99
CA LYS A 479 20.41 10.63 10.67
C LYS A 479 20.49 11.87 11.54
N ARG A 480 21.23 11.69 12.61
CA ARG A 480 21.39 12.64 13.70
C ARG A 480 22.24 13.84 13.30
N VAL A 481 23.31 13.65 12.52
CA VAL A 481 24.19 14.75 12.10
C VAL A 481 23.42 15.77 11.25
N VAL A 482 22.62 15.33 10.29
CA VAL A 482 21.78 16.21 9.47
C VAL A 482 20.77 16.97 10.34
N ARG A 483 20.19 16.30 11.33
CA ARG A 483 19.21 16.89 12.26
C ARG A 483 19.82 17.92 13.23
N ASP A 484 20.99 17.62 13.79
CA ASP A 484 21.60 18.40 14.86
C ASP A 484 22.44 19.58 14.32
N GLN A 485 22.73 19.60 13.01
CA GLN A 485 23.31 20.76 12.34
C GLN A 485 22.36 21.98 12.47
N PRO A 486 22.88 23.16 12.87
CA PRO A 486 22.04 24.35 13.00
C PRO A 486 21.56 24.86 11.63
N LEU A 487 20.33 25.37 11.59
CA LEU A 487 19.82 26.12 10.44
C LEU A 487 20.62 27.41 10.24
N ASP A 488 20.68 27.88 9.00
CA ASP A 488 21.17 29.22 8.72
C ASP A 488 20.31 30.26 9.48
N PRO A 489 20.91 31.15 10.29
CA PRO A 489 20.15 32.09 11.11
C PRO A 489 19.29 33.07 10.30
N GLY A 490 19.70 33.41 9.08
CA GLY A 490 18.95 34.27 8.17
C GLY A 490 17.69 33.55 7.69
N PHE A 491 17.86 32.35 7.15
CA PHE A 491 16.74 31.51 6.73
C PHE A 491 15.78 31.17 7.88
N GLU A 492 16.30 30.88 9.09
CA GLU A 492 15.43 30.60 10.25
C GLU A 492 14.57 31.83 10.63
N ALA A 493 15.14 33.04 10.51
CA ALA A 493 14.39 34.28 10.73
C ALA A 493 13.33 34.51 9.65
N ASP A 494 13.67 34.27 8.39
CA ASP A 494 12.74 34.38 7.25
C ASP A 494 11.59 33.38 7.37
N LEU A 495 11.88 32.12 7.74
CA LEU A 495 10.88 31.09 8.00
C LEU A 495 9.91 31.52 9.10
N LYS A 496 10.44 32.02 10.23
CA LYS A 496 9.60 32.50 11.35
C LYS A 496 8.72 33.68 10.94
N ALA A 497 9.25 34.63 10.19
CA ALA A 497 8.51 35.79 9.71
C ALA A 497 7.38 35.37 8.75
N PHE A 498 7.72 34.55 7.75
CA PHE A 498 6.76 34.07 6.75
C PHE A 498 5.65 33.22 7.39
N VAL A 499 5.99 32.24 8.23
CA VAL A 499 5.02 31.42 8.97
C VAL A 499 4.18 32.29 9.92
N GLY A 500 4.78 33.30 10.54
CA GLY A 500 4.10 34.24 11.42
C GLY A 500 3.03 35.06 10.69
N GLU A 501 3.32 35.48 9.46
CA GLU A 501 2.39 36.20 8.58
C GLU A 501 1.29 35.27 8.04
N GLN A 502 1.68 34.13 7.46
CA GLN A 502 0.76 33.17 6.82
C GLN A 502 -0.31 32.64 7.78
N TYR A 503 0.09 32.34 9.03
CA TYR A 503 -0.80 31.75 10.03
C TYR A 503 -1.20 32.73 11.12
N ALA A 504 -1.12 34.05 10.86
CA ALA A 504 -1.45 35.09 11.85
C ALA A 504 -2.86 34.94 12.42
N ALA A 505 -3.81 34.43 11.62
CA ALA A 505 -5.20 34.20 12.02
C ALA A 505 -5.39 33.02 12.99
N LEU A 506 -4.45 32.07 13.02
CA LEU A 506 -4.56 30.88 13.85
C LEU A 506 -4.13 31.18 15.29
N SER A 507 -4.60 30.34 16.23
CA SER A 507 -4.12 30.32 17.59
C SER A 507 -2.62 29.99 17.62
N PRO A 508 -1.81 30.62 18.50
CA PRO A 508 -0.43 30.19 18.73
C PRO A 508 -0.34 28.74 19.25
N ALA A 509 -1.44 28.21 19.80
CA ALA A 509 -1.54 26.82 20.23
C ALA A 509 -1.64 25.82 19.06
N GLN A 510 -2.08 26.27 17.88
CA GLN A 510 -2.22 25.41 16.69
C GLN A 510 -0.86 24.89 16.24
N GLY A 511 -0.72 23.57 16.21
CA GLY A 511 0.45 22.92 15.62
C GLY A 511 0.44 23.07 14.09
N LEU A 512 1.62 23.24 13.50
CA LEU A 512 1.80 23.23 12.04
C LEU A 512 2.52 21.94 11.64
N ARG A 513 1.95 21.20 10.70
CA ARG A 513 2.52 19.97 10.15
C ARG A 513 3.50 20.34 9.03
N PHE A 514 4.75 19.90 9.20
CA PHE A 514 5.83 19.91 8.22
C PHE A 514 5.81 18.53 7.56
N ARG A 515 5.08 18.41 6.44
CA ARG A 515 4.94 17.18 5.66
C ARG A 515 6.08 17.08 4.67
N SER A 516 6.79 15.95 4.68
CA SER A 516 7.83 15.64 3.71
C SER A 516 7.26 15.67 2.28
N SER A 517 7.97 16.32 1.37
CA SER A 517 7.63 16.42 -0.06
C SER A 517 8.92 16.20 -0.84
N SER A 518 9.40 14.94 -0.85
CA SER A 518 10.71 14.62 -1.45
C SER A 518 10.59 14.47 -2.96
N THR A 519 11.53 15.06 -3.69
CA THR A 519 11.62 14.88 -5.15
C THR A 519 11.95 13.45 -5.55
N ALA A 520 12.46 12.63 -4.62
CA ALA A 520 12.68 11.21 -4.87
C ALA A 520 11.36 10.43 -5.04
N GLU A 521 10.28 10.83 -4.34
CA GLU A 521 8.95 10.22 -4.50
C GLU A 521 8.31 10.56 -5.85
N ASP A 522 8.82 11.58 -6.54
CA ASP A 522 8.31 12.06 -7.82
C ASP A 522 9.04 11.44 -9.02
N ALA A 523 10.03 10.60 -8.77
CA ALA A 523 10.66 9.82 -9.83
C ALA A 523 9.62 8.86 -10.43
N PRO A 524 9.33 8.91 -11.74
CA PRO A 524 8.28 8.11 -12.34
C PRO A 524 8.47 6.61 -12.03
N GLY A 525 7.41 5.95 -11.55
CA GLY A 525 7.43 4.52 -11.20
C GLY A 525 7.97 4.18 -9.80
N PHE A 526 8.55 5.13 -9.07
CA PHE A 526 9.04 4.88 -7.71
C PHE A 526 7.93 5.11 -6.69
N ASN A 527 7.67 4.11 -5.85
CA ASN A 527 6.71 4.25 -4.77
C ASN A 527 7.41 4.54 -3.44
N GLY A 528 7.34 5.79 -2.98
CA GLY A 528 7.87 6.21 -1.70
C GLY A 528 6.85 6.30 -0.56
N ALA A 529 5.66 5.69 -0.69
CA ALA A 529 4.61 5.81 0.31
C ALA A 529 5.09 5.37 1.70
N GLY A 530 4.97 6.27 2.68
CA GLY A 530 5.35 5.99 4.07
C GLY A 530 6.84 6.08 4.40
N LEU A 531 7.72 6.36 3.42
CA LEU A 531 9.18 6.32 3.64
C LEU A 531 9.75 7.47 4.48
N TYR A 532 9.06 8.62 4.51
CA TYR A 532 9.60 9.85 5.12
C TYR A 532 8.71 10.38 6.24
N ASP A 533 9.35 10.88 7.30
CA ASP A 533 8.66 11.42 8.47
C ASP A 533 8.05 12.79 8.20
N SER A 534 6.88 13.02 8.80
CA SER A 534 6.25 14.33 8.89
C SER A 534 6.20 14.79 10.35
N ASN A 535 6.64 16.01 10.64
CA ASN A 535 6.79 16.50 12.02
C ASN A 535 5.88 17.70 12.29
N THR A 536 5.62 18.00 13.57
CA THR A 536 4.81 19.17 13.96
C THR A 536 5.68 20.17 14.71
N GLY A 537 5.64 21.43 14.28
CA GLY A 537 6.29 22.56 14.93
C GLY A 537 5.27 23.64 15.36
N TYR A 538 5.65 24.46 16.33
CA TYR A 538 4.81 25.53 16.87
C TYR A 538 5.45 26.91 16.67
N ARG A 539 4.60 27.92 16.41
CA ARG A 539 5.01 29.34 16.35
C ARG A 539 5.44 29.86 17.72
N ASP A 540 4.73 29.46 18.76
CA ASP A 540 5.11 29.68 20.15
C ASP A 540 5.14 28.34 20.90
N PRO A 541 6.30 27.66 20.94
CA PRO A 541 6.42 26.41 21.68
C PRO A 541 6.41 26.61 23.19
N SER A 542 6.62 27.84 23.70
CA SER A 542 6.73 28.08 25.15
C SER A 542 5.40 27.96 25.89
N ILE A 543 4.29 28.15 25.18
CA ILE A 543 2.92 28.01 25.70
C ILE A 543 2.39 26.57 25.65
N GLN A 544 3.15 25.65 25.04
CA GLN A 544 2.75 24.26 24.89
C GLN A 544 3.03 23.46 26.17
N GLU A 545 2.43 22.27 26.26
CA GLU A 545 2.77 21.30 27.30
C GLU A 545 4.25 20.91 27.25
N GLU A 546 4.81 20.46 28.38
CA GLU A 546 6.25 20.24 28.55
C GLU A 546 6.86 19.34 27.46
N ALA A 547 6.15 18.28 27.07
CA ALA A 547 6.57 17.34 26.03
C ALA A 547 6.68 17.96 24.62
N LEU A 548 6.07 19.12 24.40
CA LEU A 548 5.98 19.80 23.11
C LEU A 548 6.82 21.09 23.06
N LYS A 549 7.34 21.59 24.19
CA LYS A 549 8.15 22.83 24.24
C LYS A 549 9.43 22.80 23.40
N GLY A 550 9.95 21.61 23.09
CA GLY A 550 11.08 21.43 22.19
C GLY A 550 10.74 21.52 20.69
N ARG A 551 9.45 21.50 20.32
CA ARG A 551 9.00 21.40 18.93
C ARG A 551 8.89 22.76 18.25
N THR A 552 10.03 23.43 18.09
CA THR A 552 10.13 24.69 17.31
C THR A 552 9.88 24.45 15.81
N LEU A 553 9.64 25.52 15.04
CA LEU A 553 9.57 25.42 13.57
C LEU A 553 10.86 24.83 12.97
N GLY A 554 12.03 25.28 13.47
CA GLY A 554 13.32 24.77 13.02
C GLY A 554 13.53 23.30 13.37
N TRP A 555 13.11 22.86 14.56
CA TRP A 555 13.16 21.46 14.96
C TRP A 555 12.31 20.58 14.03
N ALA A 556 11.09 21.01 13.71
CA ALA A 556 10.20 20.26 12.82
C ALA A 556 10.77 20.15 11.40
N LEU A 557 11.36 21.23 10.89
CA LEU A 557 12.02 21.24 9.58
C LEU A 557 13.23 20.32 9.53
N LEU A 558 14.17 20.46 10.48
CA LEU A 558 15.39 19.65 10.54
C LEU A 558 15.08 18.17 10.72
N LYS A 559 14.09 17.82 11.56
CA LYS A 559 13.68 16.42 11.74
C LYS A 559 13.04 15.83 10.48
N THR A 560 12.29 16.63 9.72
CA THR A 560 11.72 16.22 8.43
C THR A 560 12.81 16.00 7.39
N TRP A 561 13.78 16.90 7.28
CA TRP A 561 14.94 16.75 6.40
C TRP A 561 15.80 15.53 6.74
N ALA A 562 16.04 15.28 8.02
CA ALA A 562 16.81 14.14 8.48
C ALA A 562 16.19 12.81 8.03
N SER A 563 14.86 12.70 7.99
CA SER A 563 14.17 11.47 7.54
C SER A 563 14.53 11.03 6.12
N TYR A 564 15.03 11.94 5.28
CA TYR A 564 15.55 11.56 3.97
C TYR A 564 16.67 10.53 4.09
N TRP A 565 17.51 10.61 5.13
CA TRP A 565 18.64 9.72 5.38
C TRP A 565 18.32 8.57 6.34
N GLY A 566 17.04 8.28 6.61
CA GLY A 566 16.62 7.09 7.35
C GLY A 566 16.96 5.81 6.59
N TYR A 567 17.23 4.72 7.30
CA TYR A 567 17.69 3.46 6.73
C TYR A 567 16.72 2.90 5.68
N GLU A 568 15.43 2.84 5.99
CA GLU A 568 14.41 2.31 5.07
C GLU A 568 14.34 3.16 3.79
N ALA A 569 14.19 4.48 3.93
CA ALA A 569 14.17 5.40 2.79
C ALA A 569 15.46 5.35 1.95
N PHE A 570 16.60 5.16 2.61
CA PHE A 570 17.89 5.01 1.94
C PHE A 570 17.94 3.71 1.13
N GLU A 571 17.57 2.57 1.73
CA GLU A 571 17.61 1.28 1.04
C GLU A 571 16.66 1.23 -0.15
N GLU A 572 15.45 1.79 -0.04
CA GLU A 572 14.49 1.85 -1.15
C GLU A 572 15.08 2.62 -2.35
N ARG A 573 15.68 3.79 -2.10
CA ARG A 573 16.37 4.55 -3.15
C ARG A 573 17.59 3.82 -3.71
N ARG A 574 18.36 3.14 -2.85
CA ARG A 574 19.56 2.39 -3.27
C ARG A 574 19.17 1.21 -4.15
N LEU A 575 18.11 0.49 -3.79
CA LEU A 575 17.56 -0.63 -4.56
C LEU A 575 16.94 -0.16 -5.88
N ALA A 576 16.36 1.05 -5.90
CA ALA A 576 15.94 1.72 -7.11
C ALA A 576 17.11 2.28 -7.95
N GLY A 577 18.36 2.18 -7.48
CA GLY A 577 19.52 2.74 -8.20
C GLY A 577 19.48 4.26 -8.32
N MET A 578 18.77 4.95 -7.44
CA MET A 578 18.69 6.42 -7.42
C MET A 578 19.98 7.04 -6.92
N ASN A 579 20.37 8.15 -7.53
CA ASN A 579 21.42 8.99 -6.99
C ASN A 579 20.92 9.72 -5.74
N HIS A 580 21.48 9.38 -4.58
CA HIS A 580 21.09 9.96 -3.30
C HIS A 580 21.28 11.49 -3.21
N HIS A 581 22.14 12.08 -4.05
CA HIS A 581 22.35 13.54 -4.12
C HIS A 581 21.33 14.28 -4.98
N GLU A 582 20.69 13.58 -5.93
CA GLU A 582 19.67 14.17 -6.81
C GLU A 582 18.32 14.28 -6.10
N GLY A 583 18.01 13.32 -5.23
CA GLY A 583 16.84 13.39 -4.37
C GLY A 583 17.01 14.47 -3.29
N ARG A 584 16.02 15.35 -3.21
CA ARG A 584 16.00 16.49 -2.29
C ARG A 584 14.71 16.48 -1.48
N MET A 585 14.73 17.15 -0.33
CA MET A 585 13.57 17.22 0.56
C MET A 585 13.03 18.65 0.62
N ALA A 586 11.93 18.90 -0.09
CA ALA A 586 11.07 20.04 0.18
C ALA A 586 10.06 19.68 1.28
N VAL A 587 9.37 20.68 1.81
CA VAL A 587 8.43 20.49 2.93
C VAL A 587 7.17 21.30 2.70
N LEU A 588 6.03 20.61 2.65
CA LEU A 588 4.70 21.22 2.69
C LEU A 588 4.35 21.56 4.14
N ILE A 589 3.93 22.79 4.41
CA ILE A 589 3.48 23.26 5.72
C ILE A 589 2.01 23.62 5.66
N HIS A 590 1.24 23.09 6.61
CA HIS A 590 -0.18 23.40 6.81
C HIS A 590 -0.56 23.19 8.29
N PRO A 591 -1.73 23.66 8.77
CA PRO A 591 -2.20 23.36 10.12
C PRO A 591 -2.30 21.85 10.35
N ARG A 592 -1.74 21.37 11.47
CA ARG A 592 -1.85 19.97 11.88
C ARG A 592 -3.33 19.64 12.06
N PHE A 593 -3.78 18.56 11.44
CA PHE A 593 -5.07 17.93 11.76
C PHE A 593 -4.99 17.37 13.18
N ASP A 594 -5.83 17.89 14.07
CA ASP A 594 -5.84 17.46 15.46
C ASP A 594 -6.70 16.21 15.58
N ASP A 595 -6.08 15.06 15.86
CA ASP A 595 -6.73 13.74 15.88
C ASP A 595 -8.02 13.71 16.71
N ALA A 596 -8.11 14.50 17.79
CA ALA A 596 -9.28 14.59 18.66
C ALA A 596 -10.47 15.35 18.06
N LEU A 597 -10.25 16.09 16.96
CA LEU A 597 -11.26 16.84 16.20
C LEU A 597 -11.47 16.21 14.81
N GLU A 598 -10.88 15.05 14.54
CA GLU A 598 -11.05 14.34 13.28
C GLU A 598 -12.28 13.44 13.39
N ASP A 599 -13.29 13.67 12.56
CA ASP A 599 -14.50 12.84 12.51
C ASP A 599 -14.30 11.62 11.61
N ALA A 600 -13.55 11.81 10.52
CA ALA A 600 -13.17 10.74 9.59
C ALA A 600 -11.93 11.12 8.77
N ASN A 601 -11.29 10.12 8.18
CA ASN A 601 -10.27 10.32 7.15
C ASN A 601 -10.39 9.28 6.04
N GLY A 602 -9.80 9.56 4.90
CA GLY A 602 -9.92 8.64 3.79
C GLY A 602 -8.96 8.89 2.66
N VAL A 603 -8.94 7.91 1.77
CA VAL A 603 -8.30 7.97 0.46
C VAL A 603 -9.36 7.84 -0.63
N ILE A 604 -9.13 8.53 -1.74
CA ILE A 604 -10.01 8.56 -2.90
C ILE A 604 -9.18 8.17 -4.11
N ALA A 605 -9.63 7.16 -4.85
CA ALA A 605 -9.16 6.89 -6.19
C ALA A 605 -10.21 7.39 -7.18
N PHE A 606 -9.90 8.44 -7.93
CA PHE A 606 -10.74 8.94 -9.02
C PHE A 606 -10.13 8.56 -10.36
N ARG A 607 -10.97 8.07 -11.28
CA ARG A 607 -10.58 7.67 -12.63
C ARG A 607 -11.49 8.33 -13.63
N LEU A 608 -10.88 8.98 -14.61
CA LEU A 608 -11.54 9.52 -15.81
C LEU A 608 -10.97 8.79 -17.03
N ALA A 609 -11.83 8.28 -17.89
CA ALA A 609 -11.49 7.78 -19.21
C ALA A 609 -12.42 8.38 -20.26
N ARG A 610 -11.84 9.05 -21.27
CA ARG A 610 -12.57 9.58 -22.42
C ARG A 610 -12.78 8.48 -23.45
N GLU A 611 -14.03 8.15 -23.72
CA GLU A 611 -14.43 7.03 -24.58
C GLU A 611 -15.45 7.51 -25.64
N GLU A 612 -15.50 6.88 -26.81
CA GLU A 612 -16.47 7.24 -27.87
C GLU A 612 -17.93 7.09 -27.41
N ALA A 613 -18.20 6.11 -26.53
CA ALA A 613 -19.51 5.86 -25.95
C ALA A 613 -19.91 6.89 -24.87
N GLY A 614 -19.04 7.87 -24.58
CA GLY A 614 -19.16 8.85 -23.51
C GLY A 614 -18.18 8.57 -22.38
N ASP A 615 -17.74 9.62 -21.69
CA ASP A 615 -16.67 9.49 -20.69
C ASP A 615 -17.08 8.63 -19.50
N ARG A 616 -16.20 7.71 -19.11
CA ARG A 616 -16.37 6.84 -17.95
C ARG A 616 -15.62 7.41 -16.76
N ARG A 617 -16.35 7.62 -15.67
CA ARG A 617 -15.86 8.27 -14.45
C ARG A 617 -16.15 7.40 -13.25
N THR A 618 -15.16 7.21 -12.37
CA THR A 618 -15.31 6.36 -11.19
C THR A 618 -14.52 6.92 -10.02
N LEU A 619 -15.21 7.18 -8.91
CA LEU A 619 -14.67 7.59 -7.62
C LEU A 619 -14.82 6.42 -6.65
N ILE A 620 -13.72 5.90 -6.13
CA ILE A 620 -13.72 4.92 -5.04
C ILE A 620 -13.23 5.64 -3.79
N VAL A 621 -14.06 5.67 -2.75
CA VAL A 621 -13.75 6.33 -1.48
C VAL A 621 -13.61 5.28 -0.39
N ASN A 622 -12.43 5.22 0.22
CA ASN A 622 -12.18 4.42 1.42
C ASN A 622 -12.12 5.37 2.61
N THR A 623 -13.08 5.27 3.51
CA THR A 623 -13.21 6.17 4.67
C THR A 623 -13.06 5.37 5.95
N GLN A 624 -12.24 5.86 6.88
CA GLN A 624 -12.13 5.37 8.23
C GLN A 624 -12.56 6.43 9.23
N LYS A 625 -13.09 5.96 10.35
CA LYS A 625 -13.59 6.82 11.41
C LYS A 625 -12.46 7.44 12.24
N GLY A 626 -12.64 8.71 12.62
CA GLY A 626 -11.67 9.49 13.36
C GLY A 626 -10.29 9.51 12.71
N SER A 627 -9.24 9.42 13.54
CA SER A 627 -7.84 9.37 13.10
C SER A 627 -7.28 7.96 12.86
N LEU A 628 -8.14 6.93 12.81
CA LEU A 628 -7.68 5.57 12.51
C LEU A 628 -7.16 5.51 11.08
N SER A 629 -6.00 4.88 10.92
CA SER A 629 -5.30 4.84 9.64
C SER A 629 -6.06 3.99 8.62
N VAL A 630 -6.43 4.60 7.50
CA VAL A 630 -7.03 3.90 6.33
C VAL A 630 -5.97 3.12 5.57
N THR A 631 -4.77 3.70 5.44
CA THR A 631 -3.70 3.16 4.59
C THR A 631 -2.89 2.07 5.29
N ASN A 632 -2.78 2.14 6.63
CA ASN A 632 -2.01 1.22 7.46
C ASN A 632 -2.78 0.99 8.79
N PRO A 633 -3.88 0.20 8.80
CA PRO A 633 -4.62 -0.09 10.03
C PRO A 633 -3.73 -0.82 11.05
N ASP A 634 -4.00 -0.65 12.35
CA ASP A 634 -3.27 -1.39 13.39
C ASP A 634 -3.52 -2.90 13.19
N PRO A 635 -2.48 -3.72 12.97
CA PRO A 635 -2.64 -5.16 12.77
C PRO A 635 -3.27 -5.86 13.98
N ASN A 636 -3.21 -5.25 15.17
CA ASN A 636 -3.82 -5.76 16.38
C ASN A 636 -5.30 -5.34 16.54
N GLN A 637 -5.76 -4.36 15.76
CA GLN A 637 -7.14 -3.84 15.75
C GLN A 637 -7.59 -3.65 14.30
N PRO A 638 -7.84 -4.75 13.57
CA PRO A 638 -8.19 -4.69 12.16
C PRO A 638 -9.54 -4.00 11.96
N ALA A 639 -9.47 -2.73 11.57
CA ALA A 639 -10.64 -1.92 11.23
C ALA A 639 -10.86 -1.94 9.71
N LEU A 640 -12.05 -2.32 9.27
CA LEU A 640 -12.47 -2.27 7.88
C LEU A 640 -12.99 -0.86 7.56
N PRO A 641 -12.47 -0.19 6.51
CA PRO A 641 -12.98 1.10 6.10
C PRO A 641 -14.36 0.95 5.41
N GLU A 642 -15.14 2.04 5.43
CA GLU A 642 -16.29 2.19 4.54
C GLU A 642 -15.76 2.36 3.10
N ILE A 643 -16.21 1.51 2.19
CA ILE A 643 -15.85 1.57 0.76
C ILE A 643 -17.10 1.91 -0.04
N VAL A 644 -17.06 3.05 -0.73
CA VAL A 644 -18.14 3.47 -1.63
C VAL A 644 -17.59 3.74 -3.03
N ALA A 645 -18.26 3.20 -4.04
CA ALA A 645 -17.99 3.48 -5.44
C ALA A 645 -19.09 4.39 -6.00
N VAL A 646 -18.70 5.55 -6.53
CA VAL A 646 -19.58 6.44 -7.30
C VAL A 646 -19.12 6.41 -8.75
N SER A 647 -20.04 6.13 -9.68
CA SER A 647 -19.70 5.97 -11.10
C SER A 647 -20.69 6.69 -12.01
N ALA A 648 -20.19 7.10 -13.18
CA ALA A 648 -20.97 7.73 -14.24
C ALA A 648 -20.44 7.34 -15.62
N GLN A 649 -21.34 7.24 -16.61
CA GLN A 649 -21.01 6.98 -18.01
C GLN A 649 -21.70 8.02 -18.90
N GLY A 650 -20.94 8.86 -19.61
CA GLY A 650 -21.52 9.93 -20.41
C GLY A 650 -22.49 10.80 -19.61
N ASP A 651 -23.71 11.01 -20.11
CA ASP A 651 -24.75 11.79 -19.44
C ASP A 651 -25.64 10.96 -18.48
N ASP A 652 -25.29 9.70 -18.22
CA ASP A 652 -26.08 8.85 -17.32
C ASP A 652 -26.05 9.38 -15.87
N PRO A 653 -27.14 9.19 -15.09
CA PRO A 653 -27.17 9.58 -13.68
C PRO A 653 -26.08 8.88 -12.87
N LEU A 654 -25.55 9.57 -11.85
CA LEU A 654 -24.58 8.99 -10.93
C LEU A 654 -25.14 7.73 -10.25
N LYS A 655 -24.34 6.67 -10.25
CA LYS A 655 -24.61 5.42 -9.55
C LYS A 655 -23.71 5.33 -8.32
N LEU A 656 -24.32 5.18 -7.15
CA LEU A 656 -23.63 5.05 -5.86
C LEU A 656 -23.82 3.63 -5.33
N ASP A 657 -22.72 2.88 -5.25
CA ASP A 657 -22.65 1.51 -4.73
C ASP A 657 -21.85 1.50 -3.43
N ARG A 658 -22.52 1.23 -2.30
CA ARG A 658 -21.86 1.04 -1.00
C ARG A 658 -21.34 -0.40 -0.93
N VAL A 659 -20.07 -0.56 -1.25
CA VAL A 659 -19.40 -1.87 -1.42
C VAL A 659 -19.18 -2.54 -0.08
N GLN A 660 -18.74 -1.78 0.91
CA GLN A 660 -18.40 -2.28 2.24
C GLN A 660 -18.78 -1.24 3.31
N PRO A 661 -19.49 -1.62 4.38
CA PRO A 661 -19.66 -0.74 5.54
C PRO A 661 -18.37 -0.68 6.37
N SER A 662 -18.14 0.41 7.11
CA SER A 662 -17.04 0.46 8.07
C SER A 662 -17.34 -0.45 9.27
N SER A 663 -16.33 -1.15 9.79
CA SER A 663 -16.43 -1.86 11.08
C SER A 663 -16.52 -0.91 12.26
N GLU A 664 -16.22 0.37 12.05
CA GLU A 664 -16.10 1.39 13.08
C GLU A 664 -17.40 2.19 13.29
N VAL A 665 -18.48 1.84 12.61
CA VAL A 665 -19.80 2.45 12.82
C VAL A 665 -20.87 1.37 12.92
N SER A 666 -21.96 1.68 13.63
CA SER A 666 -23.09 0.75 13.76
C SER A 666 -23.66 0.38 12.38
N GLU A 667 -24.23 -0.81 12.24
CA GLU A 667 -24.86 -1.25 11.00
C GLU A 667 -25.83 -0.20 10.44
N GLY A 668 -25.63 0.20 9.18
CA GLY A 668 -26.43 1.22 8.50
C GLY A 668 -26.03 2.68 8.77
N ALA A 669 -25.17 2.96 9.76
CA ALA A 669 -24.50 4.24 9.89
C ALA A 669 -23.45 4.42 8.78
N ARG A 670 -23.20 5.67 8.41
CA ARG A 670 -22.36 6.04 7.28
C ARG A 670 -21.36 7.09 7.74
N LEU A 671 -20.10 6.95 7.31
CA LEU A 671 -19.06 7.94 7.58
C LEU A 671 -19.18 9.16 6.66
N LEU A 672 -19.60 8.94 5.42
CA LEU A 672 -19.96 10.00 4.49
C LEU A 672 -21.40 9.84 4.01
N SER A 673 -22.14 10.95 4.01
CA SER A 673 -23.48 11.03 3.43
C SER A 673 -23.45 10.88 1.91
N ASP A 674 -24.59 10.50 1.32
CA ASP A 674 -24.70 10.41 -0.15
C ASP A 674 -24.50 11.80 -0.81
N ASP A 675 -24.94 12.87 -0.14
CA ASP A 675 -24.76 14.25 -0.63
C ASP A 675 -23.27 14.67 -0.62
N GLU A 676 -22.51 14.29 0.42
CA GLU A 676 -21.06 14.52 0.47
C GLU A 676 -20.33 13.73 -0.62
N LEU A 677 -20.73 12.48 -0.87
CA LEU A 677 -20.13 11.64 -1.91
C LEU A 677 -20.42 12.17 -3.32
N VAL A 678 -21.64 12.67 -3.57
CA VAL A 678 -22.00 13.30 -4.83
C VAL A 678 -21.24 14.62 -5.00
N TRP A 679 -21.20 15.46 -3.97
CA TRP A 679 -20.43 16.70 -4.00
C TRP A 679 -18.94 16.45 -4.27
N LEU A 680 -18.37 15.43 -3.61
CA LEU A 680 -16.97 15.06 -3.79
C LEU A 680 -16.73 14.54 -5.21
N PHE A 681 -17.63 13.71 -5.75
CA PHE A 681 -17.57 13.26 -7.13
C PHE A 681 -17.51 14.44 -8.10
N GLU A 682 -18.46 15.39 -7.99
CA GLU A 682 -18.52 16.54 -8.90
C GLU A 682 -17.26 17.41 -8.84
N ARG A 683 -16.73 17.68 -7.63
CA ARG A 683 -15.52 18.51 -7.48
C ARG A 683 -14.26 17.83 -7.98
N VAL A 684 -14.11 16.53 -7.73
CA VAL A 684 -12.94 15.77 -8.19
C VAL A 684 -13.04 15.48 -9.70
N ASP A 685 -14.25 15.38 -10.26
CA ASP A 685 -14.48 15.24 -11.71
C ASP A 685 -13.93 16.46 -12.46
N ASP A 686 -14.34 17.67 -12.08
CA ASP A 686 -13.84 18.92 -12.67
C ASP A 686 -12.30 19.00 -12.58
N LEU A 687 -11.74 18.68 -11.41
CA LEU A 687 -10.28 18.64 -11.21
C LEU A 687 -9.60 17.62 -12.14
N ALA A 688 -10.19 16.45 -12.35
CA ALA A 688 -9.64 15.43 -13.24
C ALA A 688 -9.63 15.88 -14.71
N TYR A 689 -10.68 16.56 -15.18
CA TYR A 689 -10.69 17.15 -16.52
C TYR A 689 -9.60 18.21 -16.68
N ASP A 690 -9.48 19.13 -15.73
CA ASP A 690 -8.45 20.17 -15.75
C ASP A 690 -7.04 19.56 -15.72
N TRP A 691 -6.83 18.48 -14.94
CA TRP A 691 -5.56 17.78 -14.86
C TRP A 691 -5.19 17.09 -16.17
N LEU A 692 -6.15 16.39 -16.78
CA LEU A 692 -5.96 15.74 -18.08
C LEU A 692 -5.62 16.76 -19.17
N ASP A 693 -6.34 17.87 -19.22
CA ASP A 693 -6.09 18.94 -20.19
C ASP A 693 -4.73 19.61 -19.95
N SER A 694 -4.34 19.83 -18.69
CA SER A 694 -3.02 20.37 -18.33
C SER A 694 -1.87 19.44 -18.76
N GLN A 695 -2.03 18.12 -18.58
CA GLN A 695 -1.03 17.15 -19.02
C GLN A 695 -0.95 17.08 -20.56
N ASN A 696 -2.10 17.13 -21.23
CA ASN A 696 -2.18 17.10 -22.69
C ASN A 696 -1.64 18.38 -23.34
N ALA A 697 -1.69 19.53 -22.66
CA ALA A 697 -1.15 20.79 -23.17
C ALA A 697 0.37 20.72 -23.46
N ALA A 698 1.11 19.85 -22.77
CA ALA A 698 2.54 19.64 -22.97
C ALA A 698 2.85 18.57 -24.04
N LEU A 699 1.85 17.86 -24.55
CA LEU A 699 2.01 16.72 -25.45
C LEU A 699 1.59 17.07 -26.89
N PRO A 700 2.24 16.48 -27.91
CA PRO A 700 1.69 16.44 -29.27
C PRO A 700 0.28 15.84 -29.30
N ALA A 701 -0.55 16.20 -30.28
CA ALA A 701 -1.96 15.80 -30.33
C ALA A 701 -2.14 14.27 -30.42
N GLU A 702 -1.24 13.58 -31.11
CA GLU A 702 -1.13 12.13 -31.23
C GLU A 702 -0.61 11.44 -29.96
N ARG A 703 -0.12 12.19 -28.98
CA ARG A 703 0.30 11.65 -27.68
C ARG A 703 -0.65 12.04 -26.56
N ALA A 704 -1.71 12.78 -26.87
CA ALA A 704 -2.71 13.20 -25.90
C ALA A 704 -3.32 11.97 -25.21
N ARG A 705 -3.29 12.01 -23.87
CA ARG A 705 -3.89 11.03 -22.98
C ARG A 705 -5.41 11.06 -23.12
N SER A 706 -6.01 9.89 -22.98
CA SER A 706 -7.46 9.71 -22.87
C SER A 706 -7.92 9.48 -21.43
N THR A 707 -6.98 9.16 -20.53
CA THR A 707 -7.25 8.81 -19.14
C THR A 707 -6.43 9.63 -18.16
N VAL A 708 -6.97 9.80 -16.95
CA VAL A 708 -6.23 10.29 -15.78
C VAL A 708 -6.74 9.56 -14.54
N GLN A 709 -5.82 9.23 -13.65
CA GLN A 709 -6.13 8.66 -12.34
C GLN A 709 -5.54 9.55 -11.24
N LEU A 710 -6.42 10.05 -10.37
CA LEU A 710 -6.07 10.85 -9.21
C LEU A 710 -6.18 10.01 -7.94
N ASP A 711 -5.15 10.08 -7.11
CA ASP A 711 -5.12 9.56 -5.75
C ASP A 711 -5.13 10.74 -4.78
N LEU A 712 -6.20 10.86 -4.00
CA LEU A 712 -6.42 11.96 -3.08
C LEU A 712 -6.52 11.46 -1.64
N GLU A 713 -6.04 12.26 -0.70
CA GLU A 713 -6.25 12.05 0.73
C GLU A 713 -7.16 13.15 1.26
N PHE A 714 -8.12 12.80 2.12
CA PHE A 714 -9.00 13.76 2.79
C PHE A 714 -9.12 13.49 4.28
N LYS A 715 -9.62 14.51 4.99
CA LYS A 715 -10.08 14.42 6.38
C LYS A 715 -11.40 15.16 6.53
N VAL A 716 -12.24 14.69 7.44
CA VAL A 716 -13.44 15.40 7.90
C VAL A 716 -13.12 15.90 9.29
N MET A 717 -13.11 17.21 9.47
CA MET A 717 -12.73 17.86 10.72
C MET A 717 -13.95 18.49 11.39
N GLY A 718 -14.05 18.30 12.70
CA GLY A 718 -15.08 18.92 13.53
C GLY A 718 -14.80 20.39 13.85
N GLU A 719 -15.74 20.98 14.57
CA GLU A 719 -15.69 22.38 15.02
C GLU A 719 -14.41 22.72 15.81
N GLY A 720 -13.91 23.93 15.62
CA GLY A 720 -12.71 24.43 16.29
C GLY A 720 -11.36 24.03 15.67
N TRP A 721 -11.33 23.23 14.60
CA TRP A 721 -10.11 23.00 13.81
C TRP A 721 -10.12 23.83 12.53
N PRO A 722 -9.03 24.51 12.12
CA PRO A 722 -7.84 24.76 12.91
C PRO A 722 -8.16 25.79 14.00
N ALA A 723 -7.51 25.62 15.16
CA ALA A 723 -7.69 26.47 16.31
C ALA A 723 -7.43 27.94 15.94
N GLY A 724 -8.43 28.80 16.18
CA GLY A 724 -8.38 30.25 15.93
C GLY A 724 -9.23 30.71 14.76
N LEU A 725 -9.68 29.81 13.87
CA LEU A 725 -10.66 30.15 12.83
C LEU A 725 -12.11 29.96 13.31
N PRO A 726 -13.07 30.75 12.80
CA PRO A 726 -14.50 30.51 13.01
C PRO A 726 -14.97 29.19 12.36
N ASP A 727 -16.00 28.56 12.93
CA ASP A 727 -16.48 27.23 12.52
C ASP A 727 -16.92 27.13 11.04
N ASP A 728 -17.46 28.22 10.49
CA ASP A 728 -17.84 28.31 9.07
C ASP A 728 -16.65 28.33 8.09
N GLN A 729 -15.43 28.41 8.62
CA GLN A 729 -14.16 28.41 7.89
C GLN A 729 -13.21 27.31 8.37
N SER A 730 -13.68 26.42 9.24
CA SER A 730 -12.80 25.54 10.02
C SER A 730 -13.28 24.07 9.99
N ALA A 731 -14.59 23.78 10.12
CA ALA A 731 -15.11 22.42 10.08
C ALA A 731 -15.48 21.92 8.67
N GLY A 732 -15.36 20.60 8.44
CA GLY A 732 -15.84 19.90 7.24
C GLY A 732 -14.82 19.02 6.55
N LEU A 733 -15.18 18.51 5.37
CA LEU A 733 -14.32 17.72 4.51
C LEU A 733 -13.24 18.61 3.87
N VAL A 734 -11.98 18.21 4.04
CA VAL A 734 -10.80 18.90 3.53
C VAL A 734 -9.93 17.92 2.74
N LEU A 735 -9.65 18.24 1.48
CA LEU A 735 -8.66 17.53 0.67
C LEU A 735 -7.26 17.99 1.06
N LYS A 736 -6.43 17.05 1.48
CA LYS A 736 -5.08 17.34 2.04
C LYS A 736 -3.94 16.90 1.13
N GLN A 737 -4.22 16.13 0.09
CA GLN A 737 -3.23 15.71 -0.91
C GLN A 737 -3.95 15.27 -2.18
N VAL A 738 -3.31 15.51 -3.32
CA VAL A 738 -3.62 14.90 -4.61
C VAL A 738 -2.30 14.53 -5.28
N ARG A 739 -2.29 13.42 -6.00
CA ARG A 739 -1.24 13.04 -6.94
C ARG A 739 -1.84 12.22 -8.07
N THR A 740 -1.11 12.08 -9.18
CA THR A 740 -1.45 11.08 -10.19
C THR A 740 -0.83 9.73 -9.84
N LEU A 741 -1.43 8.65 -10.35
CA LEU A 741 -0.87 7.30 -10.29
C LEU A 741 -0.28 6.87 -11.64
N ASP A 742 0.27 7.84 -12.37
CA ASP A 742 0.90 7.63 -13.68
C ASP A 742 2.13 6.72 -13.55
N ARG A 743 2.33 5.83 -14.52
CA ARG A 743 3.51 4.95 -14.54
C ARG A 743 4.67 5.63 -15.28
N ALA A 744 5.88 5.15 -15.05
CA ALA A 744 6.99 5.55 -15.90
C ALA A 744 6.72 5.05 -17.33
N PRO A 745 6.86 5.91 -18.37
CA PRO A 745 6.88 5.41 -19.73
C PRO A 745 8.10 4.50 -19.91
N PRO A 746 8.06 3.55 -20.86
CA PRO A 746 9.18 2.66 -21.07
C PRO A 746 10.46 3.42 -21.48
N SER A 747 11.62 2.90 -21.05
CA SER A 747 12.90 3.62 -21.05
C SER A 747 13.55 3.85 -22.43
N ALA A 748 12.99 3.31 -23.50
CA ALA A 748 13.55 3.46 -24.85
C ALA A 748 13.12 4.80 -25.50
N GLU A 749 14.08 5.70 -25.75
CA GLU A 749 13.85 7.00 -26.40
C GLU A 749 13.13 6.87 -27.77
N ALA A 750 13.41 5.80 -28.51
CA ALA A 750 12.75 5.48 -29.78
C ALA A 750 11.25 5.15 -29.63
N VAL A 751 10.86 4.56 -28.50
CA VAL A 751 9.47 4.23 -28.15
C VAL A 751 8.72 5.48 -27.67
N ALA A 752 9.40 6.34 -26.92
CA ALA A 752 8.83 7.61 -26.44
C ALA A 752 8.45 8.58 -27.57
N ALA A 753 9.05 8.45 -28.76
CA ALA A 753 8.74 9.28 -29.92
C ALA A 753 7.58 8.75 -30.79
N LEU A 754 7.05 7.55 -30.50
CA LEU A 754 5.95 6.98 -31.27
C LEU A 754 4.66 7.81 -31.07
N PRO A 755 3.78 7.89 -32.09
CA PRO A 755 2.49 8.59 -32.00
C PRO A 755 1.46 7.75 -31.23
N VAL A 756 1.84 7.32 -30.02
CA VAL A 756 1.04 6.53 -29.08
C VAL A 756 0.58 7.48 -27.97
N PRO A 757 -0.73 7.49 -27.62
CA PRO A 757 -1.23 8.18 -26.42
C PRO A 757 -0.39 7.83 -25.20
N ALA A 758 0.00 8.83 -24.41
CA ALA A 758 0.97 8.62 -23.33
C ALA A 758 0.47 7.62 -22.26
N ASP A 759 -0.83 7.61 -21.98
CA ASP A 759 -1.48 6.65 -21.07
C ASP A 759 -1.46 5.20 -21.58
N ILE A 760 -1.63 4.98 -22.90
CA ILE A 760 -1.45 3.66 -23.51
C ILE A 760 0.03 3.24 -23.42
N LEU A 761 0.94 4.18 -23.69
CA LEU A 761 2.38 3.91 -23.69
C LEU A 761 2.92 3.54 -22.31
N GLU A 762 2.40 4.19 -21.25
CA GLU A 762 2.71 3.89 -19.84
C GLU A 762 2.28 2.48 -19.39
N GLN A 763 1.32 1.88 -20.09
CA GLN A 763 0.83 0.52 -19.84
C GLN A 763 1.29 -0.48 -20.92
N ALA A 764 2.15 -0.06 -21.84
CA ALA A 764 2.58 -0.90 -22.95
C ALA A 764 3.32 -2.13 -22.44
N HIS A 765 2.71 -3.30 -22.66
CA HIS A 765 3.27 -4.60 -22.38
C HIS A 765 4.15 -5.05 -23.54
N VAL A 766 3.66 -4.84 -24.77
CA VAL A 766 4.37 -5.15 -25.99
C VAL A 766 4.10 -4.09 -27.05
N ILE A 767 5.13 -3.66 -27.77
CA ILE A 767 5.00 -2.80 -28.95
C ILE A 767 5.65 -3.49 -30.13
N ARG A 768 4.88 -3.69 -31.20
CA ARG A 768 5.33 -4.34 -32.43
C ARG A 768 5.28 -3.38 -33.60
N GLU A 769 6.26 -3.48 -34.49
CA GLU A 769 6.10 -2.97 -35.86
C GLU A 769 5.83 -4.15 -36.78
N ARG A 770 4.62 -4.21 -37.33
CA ARG A 770 4.25 -5.17 -38.36
C ARG A 770 4.55 -4.60 -39.72
N HIS A 771 5.19 -5.40 -40.56
CA HIS A 771 5.57 -5.04 -41.91
C HIS A 771 4.97 -6.05 -42.90
N CYS A 772 4.05 -5.58 -43.74
CA CYS A 772 3.43 -6.39 -44.76
C CYS A 772 3.83 -5.90 -46.16
N VAL A 773 4.34 -6.81 -46.99
CA VAL A 773 4.88 -6.49 -48.31
C VAL A 773 4.07 -7.19 -49.40
N GLY A 774 3.55 -6.40 -50.35
CA GLY A 774 2.92 -6.85 -51.60
C GLY A 774 3.50 -6.14 -52.83
N GLU A 775 3.03 -6.50 -54.02
CA GLU A 775 3.54 -5.94 -55.30
C GLU A 775 3.15 -4.46 -55.52
N LEU A 776 1.93 -4.09 -55.12
CA LEU A 776 1.38 -2.73 -55.31
C LEU A 776 1.36 -1.91 -54.02
N LEU A 777 1.32 -2.58 -52.86
CA LEU A 777 1.15 -1.99 -51.55
C LEU A 777 2.09 -2.65 -50.56
N GLU A 778 2.81 -1.83 -49.81
CA GLU A 778 3.54 -2.19 -48.60
C GLU A 778 2.93 -1.38 -47.44
N ILE A 779 2.73 -2.00 -46.29
CA ILE A 779 2.22 -1.33 -45.10
C ILE A 779 3.08 -1.66 -43.88
N ARG A 780 3.39 -0.64 -43.08
CA ARG A 780 3.92 -0.80 -41.72
C ARG A 780 2.89 -0.34 -40.71
N VAL A 781 2.69 -1.11 -39.65
CA VAL A 781 1.74 -0.80 -38.56
C VAL A 781 2.45 -0.89 -37.22
N VAL A 782 2.33 0.14 -36.39
CA VAL A 782 2.80 0.10 -35.00
C VAL A 782 1.63 -0.30 -34.11
N GLU A 783 1.76 -1.44 -33.44
CA GLU A 783 0.73 -2.09 -32.63
C GLU A 783 1.18 -2.09 -31.17
N VAL A 784 0.30 -1.71 -30.24
CA VAL A 784 0.59 -1.68 -28.80
C VAL A 784 -0.42 -2.54 -28.06
N THR A 785 0.07 -3.52 -27.29
CA THR A 785 -0.77 -4.25 -26.33
C THR A 785 -0.46 -3.80 -24.91
N THR A 786 -1.46 -3.67 -24.06
CA THR A 786 -1.32 -3.23 -22.67
C THR A 786 -1.35 -4.40 -21.69
N ASP A 787 -0.74 -4.21 -20.52
CA ASP A 787 -0.65 -5.26 -19.48
C ASP A 787 -2.03 -5.47 -18.81
N PRO A 788 -2.62 -6.68 -18.86
CA PRO A 788 -3.90 -6.96 -18.22
C PRO A 788 -3.84 -6.99 -16.68
N ALA A 789 -2.65 -7.16 -16.09
CA ALA A 789 -2.47 -7.18 -14.64
C ALA A 789 -2.55 -5.78 -14.00
N VAL A 790 -2.63 -4.72 -14.82
CA VAL A 790 -2.80 -3.36 -14.32
C VAL A 790 -4.20 -3.15 -13.77
N THR A 791 -4.29 -2.59 -12.56
CA THR A 791 -5.54 -2.29 -11.82
C THR A 791 -6.59 -1.48 -12.61
N TRP A 792 -6.21 -0.84 -13.71
CA TRP A 792 -7.09 -0.18 -14.67
C TRP A 792 -6.66 -0.55 -16.09
N CYS A 793 -7.12 -1.70 -16.54
CA CYS A 793 -6.81 -2.23 -17.86
C CYS A 793 -7.46 -1.36 -18.95
N LEU A 794 -6.65 -0.82 -19.84
CA LEU A 794 -7.11 -0.32 -21.13
C LEU A 794 -7.52 -1.52 -21.99
N PRO A 795 -8.49 -1.39 -22.91
CA PRO A 795 -9.05 -2.52 -23.66
C PRO A 795 -8.12 -3.02 -24.77
N TYR A 796 -6.80 -3.03 -24.52
CA TYR A 796 -5.75 -3.39 -25.47
C TYR A 796 -4.88 -4.56 -25.00
N ASP A 797 -5.38 -5.38 -24.08
CA ASP A 797 -4.73 -6.61 -23.61
C ASP A 797 -4.84 -7.75 -24.63
N ALA A 798 -6.03 -7.94 -25.23
CA ALA A 798 -6.29 -8.97 -26.22
C ALA A 798 -6.14 -8.46 -27.67
N LEU A 799 -6.59 -7.24 -27.96
CA LEU A 799 -6.51 -6.61 -29.27
C LEU A 799 -5.57 -5.40 -29.22
N PRO A 800 -4.60 -5.25 -30.14
CA PRO A 800 -3.67 -4.14 -30.06
C PRO A 800 -4.34 -2.79 -30.36
N PHE A 801 -3.81 -1.74 -29.74
CA PHE A 801 -3.99 -0.37 -30.20
C PHE A 801 -3.06 -0.09 -31.40
N ASP A 802 -3.64 0.24 -32.55
CA ASP A 802 -2.88 0.57 -33.76
C ASP A 802 -2.55 2.07 -33.82
N ALA A 803 -1.28 2.42 -33.55
CA ALA A 803 -0.88 3.81 -33.35
C ALA A 803 -0.48 4.56 -34.64
N ARG A 804 0.18 3.85 -35.57
CA ARG A 804 0.77 4.42 -36.80
C ARG A 804 0.63 3.47 -37.98
N PHE A 805 0.39 4.04 -39.16
CA PHE A 805 0.33 3.32 -40.43
C PHE A 805 1.18 4.04 -41.48
N VAL A 806 2.07 3.30 -42.15
CA VAL A 806 2.86 3.82 -43.28
C VAL A 806 2.55 2.98 -44.50
N LEU A 807 1.79 3.55 -45.43
CA LEU A 807 1.42 2.90 -46.69
C LEU A 807 2.37 3.37 -47.78
N SER A 808 3.07 2.45 -48.41
CA SER A 808 3.97 2.72 -49.53
C SER A 808 3.45 2.05 -50.80
N PHE A 809 3.55 2.75 -51.93
CA PHE A 809 3.09 2.29 -53.24
C PHE A 809 4.28 2.23 -54.22
N PRO A 810 5.13 1.18 -54.18
CA PRO A 810 6.40 1.16 -54.90
C PRO A 810 6.25 1.31 -56.42
N SER A 811 5.21 0.72 -56.97
CA SER A 811 4.87 0.72 -58.40
C SER A 811 3.84 1.80 -58.79
N GLY A 812 3.28 2.51 -57.80
CA GLY A 812 2.22 3.51 -57.97
C GLY A 812 0.85 2.89 -58.22
N LEU A 813 -0.19 3.69 -58.02
CA LEU A 813 -1.59 3.28 -58.19
C LEU A 813 -2.33 4.37 -58.99
N SER A 814 -2.19 4.31 -60.31
CA SER A 814 -2.68 5.35 -61.22
C SER A 814 -4.19 5.63 -61.08
N ALA A 815 -4.98 4.61 -60.76
CA ALA A 815 -6.42 4.74 -60.53
C ALA A 815 -6.77 5.55 -59.25
N ALA A 816 -5.83 5.65 -58.31
CA ALA A 816 -5.93 6.46 -57.10
C ALA A 816 -5.11 7.77 -57.17
N ASN A 817 -4.54 8.11 -58.34
CA ASN A 817 -3.59 9.23 -58.51
C ASN A 817 -2.35 9.15 -57.59
N LEU A 818 -1.91 7.93 -57.27
CA LEU A 818 -0.69 7.71 -56.50
C LEU A 818 0.47 7.42 -57.45
N GLU A 819 1.45 8.30 -57.49
CA GLU A 819 2.66 8.12 -58.31
C GLU A 819 3.54 6.99 -57.75
N PRO A 820 4.37 6.34 -58.58
CA PRO A 820 5.34 5.34 -58.11
C PRO A 820 6.25 5.89 -57.00
N GLY A 821 6.31 5.18 -55.88
CA GLY A 821 7.06 5.58 -54.68
C GLY A 821 6.29 6.53 -53.75
N ALA A 822 4.98 6.74 -53.96
CA ALA A 822 4.16 7.47 -53.01
C ALA A 822 4.15 6.81 -51.63
N VAL A 823 4.22 7.62 -50.58
CA VAL A 823 4.15 7.20 -49.18
C VAL A 823 3.07 8.04 -48.49
N ILE A 824 2.17 7.37 -47.77
CA ILE A 824 1.13 7.98 -46.96
C ILE A 824 1.39 7.55 -45.52
N GLU A 825 1.61 8.53 -44.64
CA GLU A 825 1.74 8.29 -43.20
C GLU A 825 0.46 8.74 -42.51
N LEU A 826 -0.12 7.84 -41.72
CA LEU A 826 -1.34 8.03 -40.96
C LEU A 826 -1.11 7.63 -39.50
N THR A 827 -1.90 8.21 -38.61
CA THR A 827 -1.93 7.87 -37.18
C THR A 827 -3.33 7.40 -36.78
N HIS A 828 -3.48 6.92 -35.55
CA HIS A 828 -4.79 6.65 -34.94
C HIS A 828 -5.76 7.86 -34.94
N ARG A 829 -5.27 9.09 -35.17
CA ARG A 829 -6.13 10.28 -35.33
C ARG A 829 -6.68 10.46 -36.74
N ASP A 830 -6.08 9.79 -37.72
CA ASP A 830 -6.43 9.91 -39.14
C ASP A 830 -7.36 8.80 -39.61
N VAL A 831 -7.31 7.63 -38.95
CA VAL A 831 -8.06 6.43 -39.31
C VAL A 831 -8.64 5.72 -38.09
N LEU A 832 -9.81 5.12 -38.25
CA LEU A 832 -10.33 4.08 -37.38
C LEU A 832 -9.76 2.74 -37.84
N ALA A 833 -9.04 2.06 -36.95
CA ALA A 833 -8.51 0.72 -37.18
C ALA A 833 -9.33 -0.33 -36.42
N SER A 834 -9.47 -1.52 -36.99
CA SER A 834 -10.17 -2.64 -36.34
C SER A 834 -9.70 -4.00 -36.88
N HIS A 835 -9.84 -5.03 -36.04
CA HIS A 835 -9.43 -6.42 -36.28
C HIS A 835 -10.67 -7.34 -36.22
N PRO A 836 -11.53 -7.39 -37.27
CA PRO A 836 -12.83 -8.04 -37.19
C PRO A 836 -12.79 -9.57 -37.07
N SER A 837 -11.66 -10.21 -37.37
CA SER A 837 -11.50 -11.66 -37.30
C SER A 837 -10.73 -12.14 -36.08
N ALA A 838 -10.27 -11.22 -35.22
CA ALA A 838 -9.46 -11.56 -34.06
C ALA A 838 -10.33 -12.12 -32.92
N THR A 839 -10.20 -13.42 -32.66
CA THR A 839 -10.86 -14.14 -31.55
C THR A 839 -9.89 -15.09 -30.82
N ASP A 840 -8.73 -14.57 -30.40
CA ASP A 840 -7.78 -15.21 -29.47
C ASP A 840 -6.69 -16.18 -30.00
N GLU A 841 -6.50 -16.37 -31.31
CA GLU A 841 -5.35 -17.18 -31.80
C GLU A 841 -4.73 -16.68 -33.11
N GLY A 842 -3.64 -15.88 -33.02
CA GLY A 842 -2.57 -15.74 -34.02
C GLY A 842 -2.92 -15.21 -35.42
N ALA A 843 -4.20 -15.01 -35.73
CA ALA A 843 -4.68 -14.50 -37.01
C ALA A 843 -4.73 -12.97 -36.97
N TRP A 844 -3.97 -12.33 -37.86
CA TRP A 844 -3.94 -10.88 -37.99
C TRP A 844 -4.75 -10.43 -39.21
N ASP A 845 -5.68 -9.51 -39.01
CA ASP A 845 -6.43 -8.82 -40.05
C ASP A 845 -6.50 -7.33 -39.73
N LEU A 846 -6.75 -6.49 -40.73
CA LEU A 846 -6.78 -5.04 -40.50
C LEU A 846 -7.81 -4.38 -41.39
N VAL A 847 -8.66 -3.56 -40.79
CA VAL A 847 -9.56 -2.66 -41.52
C VAL A 847 -9.25 -1.23 -41.12
N LEU A 848 -8.85 -0.40 -42.09
CA LEU A 848 -8.63 1.03 -41.92
C LEU A 848 -9.73 1.84 -42.61
N VAL A 849 -10.31 2.78 -41.88
CA VAL A 849 -11.30 3.74 -42.40
C VAL A 849 -10.87 5.16 -42.03
N PRO A 850 -10.65 6.07 -43.00
CA PRO A 850 -10.37 7.48 -42.73
C PRO A 850 -11.41 8.15 -41.84
N LEU A 851 -10.94 8.93 -40.86
CA LEU A 851 -11.77 9.74 -39.97
C LEU A 851 -12.08 11.13 -40.53
N ASN A 852 -11.27 11.62 -41.47
CA ASN A 852 -11.40 12.98 -41.98
C ASN A 852 -11.27 13.06 -43.52
N PRO A 853 -11.83 14.11 -44.16
CA PRO A 853 -11.81 14.25 -45.62
C PRO A 853 -10.42 14.44 -46.23
N GLU A 854 -9.44 14.94 -45.46
CA GLU A 854 -8.07 15.13 -45.93
C GLU A 854 -7.36 13.78 -46.09
N THR A 855 -7.56 12.87 -45.14
CA THR A 855 -7.12 11.48 -45.22
C THR A 855 -7.84 10.75 -46.36
N THR A 856 -9.14 10.94 -46.57
CA THR A 856 -9.84 10.39 -47.74
C THR A 856 -9.25 10.91 -49.05
N ALA A 857 -8.87 12.19 -49.10
CA ALA A 857 -8.23 12.80 -50.27
C ALA A 857 -6.80 12.29 -50.55
N SER A 858 -6.17 11.59 -49.60
CA SER A 858 -4.88 10.92 -49.80
C SER A 858 -4.95 9.70 -50.73
N GLY A 859 -6.16 9.27 -51.11
CA GLY A 859 -6.37 8.15 -52.03
C GLY A 859 -6.73 6.83 -51.34
N VAL A 860 -6.99 6.86 -50.03
CA VAL A 860 -7.44 5.71 -49.24
C VAL A 860 -8.84 6.02 -48.70
N GLU A 861 -9.88 5.32 -49.16
CA GLU A 861 -11.24 5.41 -48.63
C GLU A 861 -11.54 4.27 -47.63
N ARG A 862 -10.96 3.10 -47.87
CA ARG A 862 -11.01 1.93 -46.97
C ARG A 862 -9.92 0.94 -47.37
N LEU A 863 -9.16 0.44 -46.41
CA LEU A 863 -8.22 -0.66 -46.64
C LEU A 863 -8.67 -1.85 -45.79
N GLU A 864 -8.79 -3.02 -46.39
CA GLU A 864 -9.05 -4.28 -45.70
C GLU A 864 -7.91 -5.25 -46.01
N ILE A 865 -7.35 -5.90 -44.99
CA ILE A 865 -6.38 -6.98 -45.10
C ILE A 865 -6.94 -8.13 -44.29
N ASP A 866 -7.14 -9.29 -44.91
CA ASP A 866 -7.64 -10.48 -44.21
C ASP A 866 -6.51 -11.34 -43.66
N THR A 867 -6.88 -12.37 -42.88
CA THR A 867 -5.93 -13.28 -42.22
C THR A 867 -5.09 -14.12 -43.19
N SER A 868 -5.41 -14.14 -44.49
CA SER A 868 -4.61 -14.80 -45.53
C SER A 868 -3.57 -13.87 -46.16
N GLY A 869 -3.58 -12.58 -45.80
CA GLY A 869 -2.80 -11.53 -46.43
C GLY A 869 -3.40 -11.02 -47.74
N ALA A 870 -4.63 -11.39 -48.08
CA ALA A 870 -5.34 -10.76 -49.20
C ALA A 870 -5.79 -9.36 -48.77
N TRP A 871 -5.60 -8.38 -49.64
CA TRP A 871 -5.95 -7.00 -49.33
C TRP A 871 -6.81 -6.37 -50.40
N ASN A 872 -7.59 -5.38 -49.97
CA ASN A 872 -8.55 -4.64 -50.76
C ASN A 872 -8.51 -3.16 -50.38
N LEU A 873 -8.13 -2.31 -51.32
CA LEU A 873 -8.07 -0.85 -51.17
C LEU A 873 -9.19 -0.20 -51.99
N GLN A 874 -10.13 0.45 -51.32
CA GLN A 874 -11.11 1.34 -51.93
C GLN A 874 -10.55 2.76 -52.01
N HIS A 875 -10.80 3.44 -53.12
CA HIS A 875 -10.37 4.81 -53.39
C HIS A 875 -11.39 5.50 -54.32
N ALA A 876 -11.31 6.83 -54.44
CA ALA A 876 -12.28 7.62 -55.22
C ALA A 876 -12.44 7.21 -56.70
N GLY A 877 -11.46 6.48 -57.25
CA GLY A 877 -11.44 5.99 -58.62
C GLY A 877 -11.89 4.55 -58.81
N GLY A 878 -12.16 3.79 -57.75
CA GLY A 878 -12.49 2.37 -57.82
C GLY A 878 -11.96 1.54 -56.64
N GLN A 879 -11.58 0.30 -56.93
CA GLN A 879 -11.08 -0.64 -55.94
C GLN A 879 -9.91 -1.41 -56.55
N GLU A 880 -8.83 -1.56 -55.79
CA GLU A 880 -7.69 -2.41 -56.13
C GLU A 880 -7.53 -3.52 -55.09
N SER A 881 -6.97 -4.65 -55.49
CA SER A 881 -6.77 -5.80 -54.60
C SER A 881 -5.49 -6.54 -54.93
N GLY A 882 -4.93 -7.20 -53.93
CA GLY A 882 -3.74 -8.03 -54.12
C GLY A 882 -3.51 -8.96 -52.94
N SER A 883 -2.29 -9.47 -52.85
CA SER A 883 -1.82 -10.25 -51.71
C SER A 883 -0.53 -9.67 -51.17
N MET A 884 -0.30 -9.84 -49.87
CA MET A 884 0.90 -9.43 -49.17
C MET A 884 1.34 -10.52 -48.18
N THR A 885 2.60 -10.46 -47.75
CA THR A 885 3.12 -11.30 -46.66
C THR A 885 3.50 -10.39 -45.50
N CYS A 886 3.07 -10.75 -44.28
CA CYS A 886 3.30 -9.97 -43.07
C CYS A 886 4.33 -10.63 -42.15
N GLU A 887 5.27 -9.84 -41.66
CA GLU A 887 6.20 -10.16 -40.56
C GLU A 887 6.09 -9.07 -39.49
N HIS A 888 6.63 -9.29 -38.30
CA HIS A 888 6.70 -8.24 -37.28
C HIS A 888 8.03 -8.28 -36.54
N ILE A 889 8.40 -7.14 -35.96
CA ILE A 889 9.50 -7.00 -35.01
C ILE A 889 8.96 -6.42 -33.70
N GLU A 890 9.53 -6.85 -32.58
CA GLU A 890 9.26 -6.25 -31.27
C GLU A 890 10.07 -4.95 -31.16
N LEU A 891 9.38 -3.81 -31.07
CA LEU A 891 9.98 -2.52 -30.73
C LEU A 891 10.15 -2.37 -29.22
N LEU A 892 9.26 -3.01 -28.45
CA LEU A 892 9.31 -3.09 -27.00
C LEU A 892 8.73 -4.41 -26.52
N LEU A 893 9.40 -5.01 -25.54
CA LEU A 893 8.90 -6.13 -24.76
C LEU A 893 9.10 -5.79 -23.28
N SER A 894 8.02 -5.71 -22.50
CA SER A 894 8.12 -5.46 -21.05
C SER A 894 8.84 -6.63 -20.36
N PRO A 895 9.43 -6.41 -19.17
CA PRO A 895 10.04 -7.49 -18.39
C PRO A 895 9.04 -8.63 -18.10
N GLU A 896 7.80 -8.28 -17.78
CA GLU A 896 6.72 -9.21 -17.49
C GLU A 896 6.30 -9.98 -18.75
N ALA A 897 6.14 -9.30 -19.90
CA ALA A 897 5.82 -9.94 -21.18
C ALA A 897 6.91 -10.92 -21.61
N PHE A 898 8.17 -10.54 -21.40
CA PHE A 898 9.30 -11.42 -21.66
C PHE A 898 9.22 -12.70 -20.81
N LEU A 899 8.95 -12.59 -19.50
CA LEU A 899 8.80 -13.76 -18.64
C LEU A 899 7.61 -14.64 -19.06
N GLU A 900 6.50 -14.05 -19.50
CA GLU A 900 5.35 -14.81 -20.01
C GLU A 900 5.71 -15.68 -21.22
N THR A 901 6.60 -15.21 -22.11
CA THR A 901 7.07 -16.01 -23.26
C THR A 901 7.86 -17.25 -22.86
N LEU A 902 8.33 -17.32 -21.61
CA LEU A 902 9.19 -18.37 -21.08
C LEU A 902 8.43 -19.39 -20.21
N ILE A 903 7.15 -19.14 -19.91
CA ILE A 903 6.30 -20.10 -19.20
C ILE A 903 6.18 -21.37 -20.04
N ASP A 904 6.41 -22.53 -19.42
CA ASP A 904 6.43 -23.85 -20.06
C ASP A 904 7.54 -24.03 -21.12
N ALA A 905 8.47 -23.08 -21.26
CA ALA A 905 9.64 -23.24 -22.11
C ALA A 905 10.57 -24.32 -21.52
N PRO A 906 11.12 -25.23 -22.34
CA PRO A 906 12.04 -26.25 -21.86
C PRO A 906 13.33 -25.60 -21.34
N VAL A 907 13.58 -25.73 -20.04
CA VAL A 907 14.83 -25.28 -19.41
C VAL A 907 15.97 -26.18 -19.92
N PRO A 908 17.04 -25.63 -20.52
CA PRO A 908 18.22 -26.43 -20.86
C PRO A 908 18.79 -27.06 -19.59
N GLU A 909 19.09 -28.37 -19.61
CA GLU A 909 19.82 -28.98 -18.49
C GLU A 909 21.19 -28.29 -18.32
N PRO A 910 21.65 -28.09 -17.07
CA PRO A 910 22.87 -27.33 -16.74
C PRO A 910 24.17 -27.86 -17.36
#